data_AF-A0A978SI92-F1
#
_entry.id   AF-A0A978SI92-F1
#
_cell.length_a   1.000
_cell.length_b   1.000
_cell.length_c   1.000
_cell.angle_alpha   90.00
_cell.angle_beta   90.00
_cell.angle_gamma   90.00
#
_symmetry.space_group_name_H-M   'P 1'
#
loop_
_entity.id
_entity.type
_entity.pdbx_description
1 polymer ?
#
loop_
_entity_poly.entity_id
_entity_poly.type
_entity_poly.pdbx_seq_one_letter_code
_entity_poly.pdbx_strand_id
1 'polypeptide(L)'
;MICAIVATIFLSTSAGHTWESHYAITGRAPFNQPEYYPIQQTLSGELYRPVGDWVGRLILPDPQAAESDWVWMQVYHAPAAAADLIGQKIRLEWSQDAAVQKYVAAVTQSVKFTPAVEANLGTTGNLYPERLNGRARVGPLQAIAGARPKDDVIVSLTKANRPRLASYNVLQIEAEPRLETGRYYTLVKILGTVKSNPPKFVPTACPGQSPCPSELFQVQHYNNATGQFDGIKEIVRIPQQPVDGFGVYASTPRELEISPAGSAGWYLYGAQDKTGLFTVQAIKPRSLFQLQPQQVLFEQAQGLDLISYQNWKDTDQKKGTIETRLVDTTAKTSEDAIAGWQAGDRALVMHLFGGRGGRSGEGAMMGTVTGHFSYGIAEVVRDPFTQELQFDLNYQQVYATNIEGFIAGTNTWTNYMGNLQRGWMGTRPVSDVLVKLDAIAQDYDFGGTRLSPLTELDRQLSIITARYRTGDGTGAANVTPATSCVQDSNQALFLTIQQIRETVEASPAIQQWWSSHPADPTVKRFERLIALGEDLQTQLIPLGIVRPDWQTNAAILSGASTEQREFSRTAPDGTQNVVSALASWRTILPRQAQDDLSVLFLKHGAQLWFLRTNQVGGNNPDITPIAPTQAFGLWTLPGTEIPIVSVLFTRVFGAVKLPNQWEWNVTLWALLGYSLVALPLGFALRFLQFKPWRTVRWQYLIAAIRWCFLPAVVEEFIFRVLLLPSPRAAVTEQIWFIWAIAGLILFVAFYPFKAITLQKTGNPCFFNPVFLILVGWLGVACTITYLLTGSLLAITLLHGVVFLVWITLLGGAEKLNQKPQKPQLSAM
;
A
#
# COMPACT_ATOMS: atom_id res chain seq x y z
N MET A 1 9.47 9.13 -12.74
CA MET A 1 10.10 10.38 -13.23
C MET A 1 9.12 11.56 -13.30
N ILE A 2 7.81 11.36 -13.16
CA ILE A 2 6.78 12.41 -13.31
C ILE A 2 6.11 12.81 -11.97
N CYS A 3 6.26 12.01 -10.89
CA CYS A 3 5.57 12.25 -9.62
C CYS A 3 6.21 13.26 -8.64
N ALA A 4 7.52 13.57 -8.68
CA ALA A 4 8.08 14.71 -7.89
C ALA A 4 7.85 16.03 -8.59
N ILE A 5 7.90 16.00 -9.91
CA ILE A 5 8.09 17.23 -10.68
C ILE A 5 6.81 18.07 -10.68
N VAL A 6 5.65 17.52 -10.30
CA VAL A 6 4.37 18.21 -10.49
C VAL A 6 3.64 18.59 -9.20
N ALA A 7 4.05 18.06 -8.04
CA ALA A 7 3.73 18.73 -6.78
C ALA A 7 4.41 20.11 -6.67
N THR A 8 5.53 20.31 -7.39
CA THR A 8 6.27 21.58 -7.46
C THR A 8 5.96 22.44 -8.69
N ILE A 9 5.31 21.92 -9.74
CA ILE A 9 5.10 22.68 -11.01
C ILE A 9 3.68 23.22 -11.22
N PHE A 10 2.69 22.87 -10.38
CA PHE A 10 1.39 23.58 -10.38
C PHE A 10 1.26 24.72 -9.33
N LEU A 11 2.35 25.08 -8.67
CA LEU A 11 2.44 26.29 -7.83
C LEU A 11 3.51 27.23 -8.38
N SER A 12 3.47 27.52 -9.68
CA SER A 12 4.09 28.73 -10.21
C SER A 12 3.27 29.94 -9.75
N THR A 13 3.59 30.40 -8.54
CA THR A 13 3.64 31.80 -8.12
C THR A 13 2.61 32.74 -8.75
N SER A 14 1.39 32.78 -8.20
CA SER A 14 0.80 34.08 -7.91
C SER A 14 1.32 34.51 -6.55
N ALA A 15 2.38 35.32 -6.53
CA ALA A 15 2.81 35.97 -5.30
C ALA A 15 1.64 36.84 -4.78
N GLY A 16 1.07 36.48 -3.63
CA GLY A 16 0.04 37.30 -2.97
C GLY A 16 -0.99 36.58 -2.11
N HIS A 17 -1.18 35.27 -2.25
CA HIS A 17 -2.17 34.53 -1.44
C HIS A 17 -1.50 33.56 -0.47
N THR A 18 -1.60 33.87 0.83
CA THR A 18 -1.33 32.94 1.93
C THR A 18 -2.40 31.84 1.89
N TRP A 19 -2.00 30.59 1.73
CA TRP A 19 -2.91 29.45 1.73
C TRP A 19 -2.99 28.86 3.14
N GLU A 20 -4.17 28.85 3.73
CA GLU A 20 -4.37 28.34 5.09
C GLU A 20 -4.61 26.81 5.09
N SER A 21 -4.01 26.10 6.05
CA SER A 21 -4.21 24.65 6.19
C SER A 21 -5.66 24.29 6.49
N HIS A 22 -6.10 23.12 6.03
CA HIS A 22 -7.42 22.57 6.36
C HIS A 22 -7.58 22.35 7.86
N TYR A 23 -6.50 21.95 8.54
CA TYR A 23 -6.45 21.89 9.99
C TYR A 23 -6.82 23.21 10.67
N ALA A 24 -6.23 24.33 10.21
CA ALA A 24 -6.48 25.64 10.80
C ALA A 24 -7.91 26.12 10.54
N ILE A 25 -8.43 25.90 9.33
CA ILE A 25 -9.81 26.24 8.94
C ILE A 25 -10.81 25.45 9.79
N THR A 26 -10.73 24.13 9.75
CA THR A 26 -11.68 23.24 10.45
C THR A 26 -11.54 23.32 11.97
N GLY A 27 -10.32 23.58 12.46
CA GLY A 27 -10.03 23.73 13.88
C GLY A 27 -10.72 24.93 14.53
N ARG A 28 -11.15 25.94 13.77
CA ARG A 28 -11.88 27.10 14.34
C ARG A 28 -13.23 26.72 14.95
N ALA A 29 -13.84 25.64 14.50
CA ALA A 29 -15.09 25.18 15.06
C ALA A 29 -14.88 24.76 16.53
N PRO A 30 -15.68 25.27 17.49
CA PRO A 30 -15.48 24.96 18.91
C PRO A 30 -15.44 23.46 19.20
N PHE A 31 -16.32 22.67 18.58
CA PHE A 31 -16.40 21.21 18.78
C PHE A 31 -15.18 20.44 18.24
N ASN A 32 -14.30 21.08 17.48
CA ASN A 32 -13.02 20.49 17.04
C ASN A 32 -11.85 20.84 17.99
N GLN A 33 -12.10 21.58 19.07
CA GLN A 33 -11.10 21.92 20.09
C GLN A 33 -11.25 21.00 21.33
N PRO A 34 -10.16 20.43 21.88
CA PRO A 34 -10.22 19.57 23.06
C PRO A 34 -10.90 20.22 24.28
N GLU A 35 -10.75 21.54 24.45
CA GLU A 35 -11.30 22.34 25.57
C GLU A 35 -12.83 22.51 25.50
N TYR A 36 -13.45 22.12 24.38
CA TYR A 36 -14.89 22.08 24.24
C TYR A 36 -15.55 21.03 25.14
N TYR A 37 -14.81 19.97 25.47
CA TYR A 37 -15.29 18.81 26.19
C TYR A 37 -14.78 18.81 27.64
N PRO A 38 -15.64 18.95 28.67
CA PRO A 38 -15.23 18.88 30.06
C PRO A 38 -14.52 17.55 30.38
N ILE A 39 -13.53 17.59 31.26
CA ILE A 39 -12.77 16.38 31.66
C ILE A 39 -13.71 15.40 32.38
N GLN A 40 -14.48 15.91 33.35
CA GLN A 40 -15.50 15.12 34.03
C GLN A 40 -16.65 14.82 33.06
N GLN A 41 -17.02 13.54 32.98
CA GLN A 41 -18.11 13.04 32.13
C GLN A 41 -19.10 12.30 33.02
N THR A 42 -20.39 12.35 32.70
CA THR A 42 -21.49 11.70 33.43
C THR A 42 -22.17 10.61 32.59
N LEU A 43 -21.50 10.14 31.55
CA LEU A 43 -21.97 9.08 30.66
C LEU A 43 -22.19 7.77 31.44
N SER A 44 -23.29 7.08 31.14
CA SER A 44 -23.56 5.75 31.70
C SER A 44 -22.59 4.72 31.15
N GLY A 45 -21.91 3.98 32.02
CA GLY A 45 -21.01 2.87 31.64
C GLY A 45 -21.72 1.67 31.02
N GLU A 46 -23.06 1.61 31.07
CA GLU A 46 -23.87 0.61 30.37
C GLU A 46 -24.04 0.94 28.88
N LEU A 47 -24.09 2.24 28.56
CA LEU A 47 -24.35 2.74 27.19
C LEU A 47 -23.08 3.20 26.47
N TYR A 48 -22.07 3.63 27.22
CA TYR A 48 -20.83 4.20 26.70
C TYR A 48 -19.62 3.45 27.26
N ARG A 49 -18.60 3.29 26.42
CA ARG A 49 -17.32 2.70 26.79
C ARG A 49 -16.18 3.70 26.51
N PRO A 50 -15.14 3.76 27.35
CA PRO A 50 -13.94 4.53 27.03
C PRO A 50 -13.25 3.93 25.80
N VAL A 51 -12.61 4.77 24.98
CA VAL A 51 -11.93 4.30 23.75
C VAL A 51 -10.66 3.49 24.04
N GLY A 52 -10.17 3.51 25.28
CA GLY A 52 -9.07 2.67 25.76
C GLY A 52 -8.88 2.83 27.26
N ASP A 53 -8.04 1.99 27.85
CA ASP A 53 -7.75 1.99 29.29
C ASP A 53 -7.15 3.31 29.77
N TRP A 54 -6.20 3.85 29.00
CA TRP A 54 -5.62 5.15 29.20
C TRP A 54 -5.89 6.01 27.98
N VAL A 55 -6.58 7.13 28.19
CA VAL A 55 -6.88 8.11 27.14
C VAL A 55 -6.47 9.48 27.62
N GLY A 56 -5.82 10.24 26.78
CA GLY A 56 -5.42 11.58 27.15
C GLY A 56 -4.86 12.40 26.02
N ARG A 57 -4.60 13.66 26.35
CA ARG A 57 -4.04 14.64 25.43
C ARG A 57 -2.56 14.82 25.70
N LEU A 58 -1.75 14.71 24.65
CA LEU A 58 -0.33 14.98 24.74
C LEU A 58 -0.08 16.49 24.74
N ILE A 59 0.85 16.91 25.60
CA ILE A 59 1.29 18.29 25.76
C ILE A 59 2.81 18.29 25.64
N LEU A 60 3.33 19.00 24.64
CA LEU A 60 4.78 19.11 24.42
C LEU A 60 5.41 19.92 25.57
N PRO A 61 6.49 19.44 26.22
CA PRO A 61 7.16 20.18 27.28
C PRO A 61 7.95 21.38 26.73
N ASP A 62 8.34 22.28 27.63
CA ASP A 62 9.28 23.36 27.33
C ASP A 62 10.62 22.79 26.83
N PRO A 63 11.23 23.33 25.76
CA PRO A 63 12.52 22.86 25.25
C PRO A 63 13.63 22.75 26.31
N GLN A 64 13.64 23.66 27.31
CA GLN A 64 14.69 23.69 28.34
C GLN A 64 14.53 22.59 29.40
N ALA A 65 13.36 21.94 29.47
CA ALA A 65 13.03 20.96 30.50
C ALA A 65 13.32 19.50 30.09
N ALA A 66 13.71 19.23 28.84
CA ALA A 66 13.77 17.88 28.29
C ALA A 66 15.21 17.34 28.15
N GLU A 67 15.72 16.69 29.20
CA GLU A 67 16.98 15.93 29.16
C GLU A 67 16.84 14.54 28.47
N SER A 68 15.63 14.08 28.21
CA SER A 68 15.30 12.81 27.54
C SER A 68 13.97 12.94 26.77
N ASP A 69 13.58 11.91 26.01
CA ASP A 69 12.28 11.91 25.30
C ASP A 69 11.13 11.55 26.26
N TRP A 70 10.32 12.56 26.59
CA TRP A 70 9.10 12.44 27.38
C TRP A 70 8.15 13.57 27.01
N VAL A 71 6.87 13.41 27.34
CA VAL A 71 5.83 14.44 27.15
C VAL A 71 4.91 14.52 28.37
N TRP A 72 4.17 15.61 28.48
CA TRP A 72 3.06 15.66 29.42
C TRP A 72 1.82 14.99 28.81
N MET A 73 1.05 14.30 29.63
CA MET A 73 -0.26 13.78 29.25
C MET A 73 -1.30 14.33 30.21
N GLN A 74 -2.32 15.01 29.69
CA GLN A 74 -3.53 15.31 30.44
C GLN A 74 -4.47 14.10 30.34
N VAL A 75 -4.72 13.45 31.47
CA VAL A 75 -5.50 12.21 31.52
C VAL A 75 -6.98 12.54 31.39
N TYR A 76 -7.64 11.93 30.40
CA TYR A 76 -9.09 12.01 30.20
C TYR A 76 -9.83 10.76 30.66
N HIS A 77 -9.16 9.61 30.60
CA HIS A 77 -9.64 8.35 31.13
C HIS A 77 -8.45 7.53 31.65
N ALA A 78 -8.68 6.79 32.73
CA ALA A 78 -7.72 5.89 33.35
C ALA A 78 -8.45 4.66 33.90
N PRO A 79 -7.77 3.51 34.07
CA PRO A 79 -8.34 2.34 34.73
C PRO A 79 -8.81 2.67 36.14
N ALA A 80 -9.76 1.90 36.68
CA ALA A 80 -10.35 2.13 38.00
C ALA A 80 -9.31 2.29 39.13
N ALA A 81 -8.20 1.54 39.05
CA ALA A 81 -7.12 1.60 40.03
C ALA A 81 -6.30 2.91 40.01
N ALA A 82 -6.47 3.75 38.98
CA ALA A 82 -5.78 5.03 38.81
C ALA A 82 -6.76 6.17 38.47
N ALA A 83 -8.03 6.03 38.87
CA ALA A 83 -9.07 7.02 38.63
C ALA A 83 -8.74 8.39 39.26
N ASP A 84 -7.90 8.42 40.29
CA ASP A 84 -7.37 9.64 40.92
C ASP A 84 -6.59 10.53 39.94
N LEU A 85 -6.02 9.95 38.88
CA LEU A 85 -5.23 10.69 37.89
C LEU A 85 -6.07 11.38 36.83
N ILE A 86 -7.37 11.10 36.73
CA ILE A 86 -8.24 11.73 35.73
C ILE A 86 -8.24 13.25 35.94
N GLY A 87 -7.98 13.97 34.86
CA GLY A 87 -7.83 15.43 34.84
C GLY A 87 -6.46 15.96 35.23
N GLN A 88 -5.59 15.14 35.81
CA GLN A 88 -4.23 15.53 36.13
C GLN A 88 -3.35 15.57 34.89
N LYS A 89 -2.31 16.41 34.98
CA LYS A 89 -1.20 16.44 34.02
C LYS A 89 -0.07 15.59 34.58
N ILE A 90 0.22 14.47 33.93
CA ILE A 90 1.22 13.49 34.36
C ILE A 90 2.32 13.37 33.31
N ARG A 91 3.50 12.92 33.72
CA ARG A 91 4.60 12.68 32.78
C ARG A 91 4.40 11.32 32.10
N LEU A 92 4.50 11.30 30.78
CA LEU A 92 4.52 10.09 29.96
C LEU A 92 5.91 9.94 29.36
N GLU A 93 6.55 8.80 29.62
CA GLU A 93 7.91 8.53 29.19
C GLU A 93 8.11 7.08 28.75
N TRP A 94 9.24 6.81 28.10
CA TRP A 94 9.61 5.45 27.70
C TRP A 94 10.10 4.62 28.87
N SER A 95 9.78 3.33 28.87
CA SER A 95 10.35 2.36 29.82
C SER A 95 11.88 2.25 29.66
N GLN A 96 12.57 1.83 30.71
CA GLN A 96 14.03 1.65 30.70
C GLN A 96 14.48 0.32 30.07
N ASP A 97 13.58 -0.40 29.39
CA ASP A 97 13.94 -1.62 28.66
C ASP A 97 14.97 -1.31 27.55
N ALA A 98 15.98 -2.17 27.42
CA ALA A 98 17.10 -1.95 26.51
C ALA A 98 16.66 -1.87 25.04
N ALA A 99 15.67 -2.66 24.61
CA ALA A 99 15.16 -2.63 23.25
C ALA A 99 14.39 -1.33 22.98
N VAL A 100 13.60 -0.87 23.95
CA VAL A 100 12.88 0.41 23.89
C VAL A 100 13.86 1.58 23.79
N GLN A 101 14.88 1.61 24.66
CA GLN A 101 15.89 2.67 24.64
C GLN A 101 16.71 2.67 23.34
N LYS A 102 17.03 1.49 22.78
CA LYS A 102 17.69 1.38 21.46
C LYS A 102 16.81 1.99 20.36
N TYR A 103 15.51 1.71 20.36
CA TYR A 103 14.56 2.30 19.42
C TYR A 103 14.51 3.83 19.56
N VAL A 104 14.29 4.34 20.78
CA VAL A 104 14.20 5.79 21.06
C VAL A 104 15.47 6.49 20.60
N ALA A 105 16.64 5.95 20.94
CA ALA A 105 17.93 6.51 20.52
C ALA A 105 18.09 6.53 18.99
N ALA A 106 17.65 5.47 18.28
CA ALA A 106 17.81 5.35 16.84
C ALA A 106 17.01 6.39 16.03
N VAL A 107 15.91 6.92 16.58
CA VAL A 107 15.06 7.91 15.90
C VAL A 107 15.11 9.31 16.51
N THR A 108 15.82 9.47 17.62
CA THR A 108 15.98 10.77 18.27
C THR A 108 16.97 11.63 17.50
N GLN A 109 16.54 12.85 17.14
CA GLN A 109 17.37 13.76 16.35
C GLN A 109 17.03 15.22 16.62
N SER A 110 17.96 16.12 16.31
CA SER A 110 17.69 17.56 16.37
C SER A 110 16.84 17.99 15.17
N VAL A 111 15.90 18.91 15.39
CA VAL A 111 15.03 19.42 14.33
C VAL A 111 15.37 20.88 14.06
N LYS A 112 15.76 21.19 12.82
CA LYS A 112 15.98 22.55 12.34
C LYS A 112 15.45 22.67 10.93
N PHE A 113 14.56 23.64 10.72
CA PHE A 113 13.97 23.85 9.42
C PHE A 113 15.02 24.24 8.39
N THR A 114 14.89 23.68 7.20
CA THR A 114 15.69 24.08 6.06
C THR A 114 15.17 25.39 5.47
N PRO A 115 15.98 26.17 4.75
CA PRO A 115 15.51 27.38 4.07
C PRO A 115 14.31 27.13 3.14
N ALA A 116 14.24 25.94 2.54
CA ALA A 116 13.11 25.54 1.70
C ALA A 116 11.81 25.34 2.52
N VAL A 117 11.90 24.75 3.72
CA VAL A 117 10.75 24.66 4.63
C VAL A 117 10.34 26.05 5.10
N GLU A 118 11.29 26.89 5.48
CA GLU A 118 11.02 28.27 5.91
C GLU A 118 10.31 29.09 4.81
N ALA A 119 10.73 28.95 3.55
CA ALA A 119 10.07 29.62 2.41
C ALA A 119 8.65 29.09 2.12
N ASN A 120 8.36 27.83 2.48
CA ASN A 120 7.07 27.19 2.25
C ASN A 120 6.07 27.41 3.40
N LEU A 121 6.53 27.93 4.54
CA LEU A 121 5.66 28.29 5.67
C LEU A 121 4.65 29.36 5.21
N GLY A 122 3.36 29.07 5.41
CA GLY A 122 2.26 29.99 5.09
C GLY A 122 1.93 30.16 3.60
N THR A 123 2.73 29.58 2.68
CA THR A 123 2.49 29.69 1.23
C THR A 123 1.85 28.44 0.63
N THR A 124 2.14 27.25 1.19
CA THR A 124 1.63 25.97 0.68
C THR A 124 0.40 25.44 1.42
N GLY A 125 0.08 26.02 2.59
CA GLY A 125 -0.95 25.51 3.51
C GLY A 125 -0.58 24.18 4.21
N ASN A 126 0.59 23.61 3.95
CA ASN A 126 1.06 22.42 4.65
C ASN A 126 1.35 22.72 6.13
N LEU A 127 1.09 21.73 7.00
CA LEU A 127 1.41 21.81 8.42
C LEU A 127 2.81 21.29 8.68
N TYR A 128 3.71 22.21 8.94
CA TYR A 128 5.05 21.91 9.42
C TYR A 128 5.03 21.84 10.97
N PRO A 129 5.88 21.00 11.60
CA PRO A 129 5.93 20.85 13.04
C PRO A 129 6.70 22.03 13.67
N GLU A 130 6.18 23.25 13.54
CA GLU A 130 6.85 24.50 13.94
C GLU A 130 7.33 24.50 15.39
N ARG A 131 6.60 23.82 16.28
CA ARG A 131 6.92 23.71 17.71
C ARG A 131 8.15 22.86 18.00
N LEU A 132 8.60 22.07 17.01
CA LEU A 132 9.81 21.27 17.07
C LEU A 132 11.02 22.00 16.46
N ASN A 133 10.80 23.08 15.69
CA ASN A 133 11.89 23.81 15.05
C ASN A 133 12.86 24.39 16.10
N GLY A 134 14.15 24.11 15.94
CA GLY A 134 15.22 24.55 16.85
C GLY A 134 15.41 23.68 18.09
N ARG A 135 14.60 22.62 18.28
CA ARG A 135 14.77 21.69 19.41
C ARG A 135 15.89 20.68 19.14
N ALA A 136 16.74 20.46 20.13
CA ALA A 136 17.72 19.38 20.12
C ALA A 136 17.11 18.08 20.65
N ARG A 137 17.56 16.93 20.13
CA ARG A 137 17.18 15.58 20.60
C ARG A 137 15.65 15.38 20.73
N VAL A 138 14.92 15.70 19.67
CA VAL A 138 13.50 15.38 19.55
C VAL A 138 13.37 13.87 19.35
N GLY A 139 12.85 13.17 20.36
CA GLY A 139 12.51 11.76 20.26
C GLY A 139 11.07 11.53 19.77
N PRO A 140 10.66 10.27 19.61
CA PRO A 140 9.40 9.89 18.99
C PRO A 140 8.16 10.40 19.75
N LEU A 141 8.16 10.48 21.08
CA LEU A 141 7.04 11.02 21.85
C LEU A 141 6.88 12.52 21.65
N GLN A 142 7.97 13.27 21.78
CA GLN A 142 7.95 14.72 21.49
C GLN A 142 7.56 14.99 20.04
N ALA A 143 8.01 14.17 19.09
CA ALA A 143 7.63 14.29 17.69
C ALA A 143 6.12 14.14 17.46
N ILE A 144 5.44 13.25 18.19
CA ILE A 144 3.98 13.12 18.13
C ILE A 144 3.31 14.36 18.75
N ALA A 145 3.71 14.75 19.97
CA ALA A 145 3.07 15.86 20.69
C ALA A 145 3.26 17.22 20.01
N GLY A 146 4.39 17.41 19.33
CA GLY A 146 4.76 18.64 18.62
C GLY A 146 4.42 18.66 17.13
N ALA A 147 3.80 17.60 16.59
CA ALA A 147 3.52 17.48 15.16
C ALA A 147 2.52 18.54 14.64
N ARG A 148 1.67 19.10 15.52
CA ARG A 148 0.67 20.12 15.19
C ARG A 148 0.92 21.44 15.91
N PRO A 149 0.43 22.58 15.38
CA PRO A 149 0.59 23.90 16.00
C PRO A 149 -0.02 24.05 17.42
N LYS A 150 -0.89 23.13 17.85
CA LYS A 150 -1.54 23.17 19.18
C LYS A 150 -1.39 21.82 19.88
N ASP A 151 -1.48 21.82 21.20
CA ASP A 151 -1.63 20.60 22.00
C ASP A 151 -3.07 20.07 21.87
N ASP A 152 -3.34 19.37 20.77
CA ASP A 152 -4.65 18.78 20.45
C ASP A 152 -4.58 17.30 20.06
N VAL A 153 -3.42 16.67 20.28
CA VAL A 153 -3.19 15.27 19.95
C VAL A 153 -3.76 14.40 21.05
N ILE A 154 -4.81 13.65 20.73
CA ILE A 154 -5.44 12.68 21.62
C ILE A 154 -4.87 11.30 21.32
N VAL A 155 -4.52 10.56 22.37
CA VAL A 155 -3.96 9.23 22.25
C VAL A 155 -4.60 8.24 23.21
N SER A 156 -4.57 6.97 22.82
CA SER A 156 -4.75 5.82 23.71
C SER A 156 -3.42 5.10 23.93
N LEU A 157 -3.18 4.59 25.15
CA LEU A 157 -1.95 3.87 25.48
C LEU A 157 -2.21 2.36 25.61
N THR A 158 -1.24 1.55 25.16
CA THR A 158 -1.27 0.09 25.29
C THR A 158 -0.26 -0.34 26.36
N LYS A 159 -0.67 -1.14 27.34
CA LYS A 159 0.21 -1.69 28.38
C LYS A 159 1.03 -0.62 29.14
N ALA A 160 0.44 0.56 29.38
CA ALA A 160 1.09 1.61 30.16
C ALA A 160 1.18 1.21 31.64
N ASN A 161 2.36 1.36 32.22
CA ASN A 161 2.64 0.97 33.60
C ASN A 161 2.92 2.20 34.47
N ARG A 162 2.41 2.19 35.71
CA ARG A 162 2.72 3.19 36.74
C ARG A 162 3.80 2.65 37.67
N PRO A 163 5.04 3.16 37.61
CA PRO A 163 6.11 2.70 38.50
C PRO A 163 5.77 3.02 39.97
N ARG A 164 5.94 2.03 40.87
CA ARG A 164 5.57 2.17 42.30
C ARG A 164 6.47 3.13 43.10
N LEU A 165 7.69 3.40 42.62
CA LEU A 165 8.73 4.15 43.34
C LEU A 165 9.05 5.52 42.72
N ALA A 166 8.20 6.01 41.81
CA ALA A 166 8.42 7.33 41.21
C ALA A 166 8.07 8.46 42.20
N SER A 167 8.96 9.45 42.33
CA SER A 167 8.76 10.64 43.17
C SER A 167 7.71 11.62 42.61
N TYR A 168 7.16 11.35 41.43
CA TYR A 168 6.13 12.12 40.74
C TYR A 168 5.21 11.20 39.95
N ASN A 169 4.02 11.69 39.58
CA ASN A 169 3.06 10.93 38.77
C ASN A 169 3.59 10.72 37.34
N VAL A 170 4.00 9.49 37.05
CA VAL A 170 4.58 9.07 35.77
C VAL A 170 3.92 7.80 35.24
N LEU A 171 3.77 7.74 33.92
CA LEU A 171 3.44 6.53 33.17
C LEU A 171 4.58 6.18 32.23
N GLN A 172 4.91 4.89 32.20
CA GLN A 172 5.90 4.33 31.30
C GLN A 172 5.24 3.48 30.22
N ILE A 173 5.72 3.63 28.98
CA ILE A 173 5.25 2.90 27.81
C ILE A 173 6.42 2.21 27.09
N GLU A 174 6.09 1.11 26.40
CA GLU A 174 7.03 0.31 25.61
C GLU A 174 6.78 0.43 24.09
N ALA A 175 5.64 1.00 23.70
CA ALA A 175 5.23 1.18 22.31
C ALA A 175 4.69 2.59 22.10
N GLU A 176 4.71 3.07 20.85
CA GLU A 176 4.15 4.38 20.51
C GLU A 176 2.66 4.47 20.91
N PRO A 177 2.21 5.63 21.45
CA PRO A 177 0.79 5.89 21.66
C PRO A 177 -0.01 5.79 20.35
N ARG A 178 -1.23 5.23 20.40
CA ARG A 178 -2.12 5.25 19.25
C ARG A 178 -2.86 6.58 19.17
N LEU A 179 -2.81 7.21 18.01
CA LEU A 179 -3.57 8.42 17.72
C LEU A 179 -5.07 8.09 17.65
N GLU A 180 -5.85 8.82 18.43
CA GLU A 180 -7.25 8.49 18.72
C GLU A 180 -8.19 9.67 18.45
N THR A 181 -9.47 9.37 18.19
CA THR A 181 -10.53 10.39 18.14
C THR A 181 -11.67 10.04 19.10
N GLY A 182 -12.14 11.04 19.86
CA GLY A 182 -13.12 10.86 20.92
C GLY A 182 -12.49 10.42 22.25
N ARG A 183 -13.31 10.34 23.30
CA ARG A 183 -12.92 9.83 24.63
C ARG A 183 -13.74 8.60 25.01
N TYR A 184 -14.99 8.57 24.56
CA TYR A 184 -15.94 7.49 24.75
C TYR A 184 -16.57 7.13 23.41
N TYR A 185 -17.14 5.94 23.34
CA TYR A 185 -17.92 5.49 22.20
C TYR A 185 -19.13 4.68 22.63
N THR A 186 -20.12 4.61 21.74
CA THR A 186 -21.37 3.86 21.93
C THR A 186 -21.81 3.23 20.62
N LEU A 187 -22.61 2.16 20.69
CA LEU A 187 -23.21 1.49 19.53
C LEU A 187 -24.70 1.82 19.44
N VAL A 188 -25.11 2.45 18.33
CA VAL A 188 -26.48 2.95 18.16
C VAL A 188 -27.03 2.74 16.76
N LYS A 189 -28.37 2.82 16.66
CA LYS A 189 -29.06 3.13 15.41
C LYS A 189 -29.43 4.62 15.40
N ILE A 190 -29.09 5.33 14.33
CA ILE A 190 -29.54 6.70 14.11
C ILE A 190 -30.96 6.65 13.56
N LEU A 191 -31.92 7.26 14.28
CA LEU A 191 -33.34 7.21 13.90
C LEU A 191 -33.75 8.39 13.01
N GLY A 192 -33.02 9.50 13.08
CA GLY A 192 -33.29 10.71 12.32
C GLY A 192 -32.95 11.98 13.08
N THR A 193 -33.07 13.12 12.41
CA THR A 193 -32.92 14.43 13.05
C THR A 193 -34.09 14.70 14.00
N VAL A 194 -33.84 15.46 15.06
CA VAL A 194 -34.89 15.89 16.00
C VAL A 194 -35.88 16.79 15.25
N LYS A 195 -37.19 16.66 15.48
CA LYS A 195 -38.21 17.43 14.72
C LYS A 195 -38.24 18.92 15.10
N SER A 196 -37.96 19.24 16.36
CA SER A 196 -38.03 20.59 16.94
C SER A 196 -36.63 21.13 17.19
N ASN A 197 -35.93 21.57 16.14
CA ASN A 197 -34.52 21.96 16.25
C ASN A 197 -34.33 23.40 16.70
N PRO A 198 -33.61 23.65 17.81
CA PRO A 198 -33.17 24.99 18.14
C PRO A 198 -32.34 25.57 16.98
N PRO A 199 -32.56 26.84 16.56
CA PRO A 199 -31.85 27.43 15.41
C PRO A 199 -30.32 27.34 15.50
N LYS A 200 -29.76 27.32 16.72
CA LYS A 200 -28.31 27.19 16.96
C LYS A 200 -27.68 25.86 16.51
N PHE A 201 -28.50 24.81 16.30
CA PHE A 201 -28.06 23.49 15.81
C PHE A 201 -28.46 23.24 14.37
N VAL A 202 -28.80 24.30 13.62
CA VAL A 202 -28.96 24.27 12.17
C VAL A 202 -27.84 25.13 11.61
N PRO A 203 -26.83 24.53 10.95
CA PRO A 203 -25.69 25.28 10.44
C PRO A 203 -26.13 26.18 9.28
N THR A 204 -25.42 27.28 9.08
CA THR A 204 -25.70 28.23 7.99
C THR A 204 -25.19 27.75 6.63
N ALA A 205 -24.22 26.82 6.63
CA ALA A 205 -23.61 26.25 5.44
C ALA A 205 -23.46 24.72 5.59
N CYS A 206 -23.74 24.00 4.51
CA CYS A 206 -23.67 22.55 4.40
C CYS A 206 -23.56 22.17 2.92
N PRO A 207 -23.16 20.93 2.57
CA PRO A 207 -23.18 20.47 1.19
C PRO A 207 -24.60 20.32 0.65
N GLY A 208 -24.76 20.43 -0.67
CA GLY A 208 -26.06 20.34 -1.34
C GLY A 208 -26.95 21.58 -1.18
N GLN A 209 -28.26 21.41 -1.36
CA GLN A 209 -29.24 22.50 -1.30
C GLN A 209 -29.68 22.82 0.14
N SER A 210 -29.95 24.10 0.39
CA SER A 210 -30.63 24.55 1.61
C SER A 210 -32.07 24.03 1.67
N PRO A 211 -32.64 23.83 2.88
CA PRO A 211 -32.05 24.10 4.18
C PRO A 211 -31.01 23.04 4.61
N CYS A 212 -30.11 23.44 5.50
CA CYS A 212 -29.16 22.51 6.10
C CYS A 212 -29.83 21.58 7.11
N PRO A 213 -29.40 20.31 7.20
CA PRO A 213 -29.88 19.39 8.21
C PRO A 213 -29.50 19.87 9.61
N SER A 214 -30.30 19.50 10.61
CA SER A 214 -29.90 19.74 12.00
C SER A 214 -28.74 18.84 12.40
N GLU A 215 -27.92 19.34 13.32
CA GLU A 215 -26.88 18.59 13.98
C GLU A 215 -27.41 17.70 15.13
N LEU A 216 -28.69 17.81 15.52
CA LEU A 216 -29.27 16.99 16.59
C LEU A 216 -29.95 15.74 16.02
N PHE A 217 -29.54 14.59 16.51
CA PHE A 217 -30.05 13.29 16.10
C PHE A 217 -30.64 12.55 17.28
N GLN A 218 -31.82 11.96 17.07
CA GLN A 218 -32.31 10.92 17.95
C GLN A 218 -31.65 9.60 17.58
N VAL A 219 -31.07 8.94 18.58
CA VAL A 219 -30.43 7.63 18.43
C VAL A 219 -31.07 6.63 19.37
N GLN A 220 -30.96 5.36 19.03
CA GLN A 220 -31.38 4.25 19.88
C GLN A 220 -30.20 3.34 20.15
N HIS A 221 -29.89 3.16 21.43
CA HIS A 221 -28.77 2.34 21.88
C HIS A 221 -29.01 0.85 21.62
N TYR A 222 -27.94 0.12 21.34
CA TYR A 222 -27.96 -1.33 21.27
C TYR A 222 -28.28 -1.92 22.65
N ASN A 223 -29.19 -2.88 22.68
CA ASN A 223 -29.57 -3.58 23.89
C ASN A 223 -28.96 -4.98 23.88
N ASN A 224 -27.98 -5.20 24.76
CA ASN A 224 -27.30 -6.49 24.87
C ASN A 224 -28.23 -7.63 25.32
N ALA A 225 -29.32 -7.33 26.05
CA ALA A 225 -30.25 -8.35 26.51
C ALA A 225 -31.13 -8.91 25.37
N THR A 226 -31.46 -8.10 24.37
CA THR A 226 -32.32 -8.50 23.23
C THR A 226 -31.54 -8.73 21.94
N GLY A 227 -30.31 -8.22 21.86
CA GLY A 227 -29.48 -8.26 20.65
C GLY A 227 -29.94 -7.29 19.55
N GLN A 228 -30.75 -6.28 19.91
CA GLN A 228 -31.40 -5.37 18.96
C GLN A 228 -31.20 -3.90 19.33
N PHE A 229 -31.48 -2.98 18.41
CA PHE A 229 -31.55 -1.54 18.68
C PHE A 229 -32.91 -1.15 19.26
N ASP A 230 -33.27 -1.74 20.40
CA ASP A 230 -34.51 -1.43 21.14
C ASP A 230 -34.24 -0.82 22.53
N GLY A 231 -32.98 -0.46 22.80
CA GLY A 231 -32.55 0.14 24.06
C GLY A 231 -33.00 1.59 24.26
N ILE A 232 -32.35 2.26 25.21
CA ILE A 232 -32.63 3.65 25.57
C ILE A 232 -32.49 4.55 24.33
N LYS A 233 -33.41 5.51 24.18
CA LYS A 233 -33.32 6.56 23.17
C LYS A 233 -32.67 7.79 23.79
N GLU A 234 -31.76 8.40 23.04
CA GLU A 234 -31.02 9.60 23.46
C GLU A 234 -30.94 10.59 22.30
N ILE A 235 -30.70 11.86 22.62
CA ILE A 235 -30.34 12.87 21.63
C ILE A 235 -28.83 13.06 21.68
N VAL A 236 -28.17 12.95 20.53
CA VAL A 236 -26.74 13.25 20.36
C VAL A 236 -26.57 14.37 19.36
N ARG A 237 -25.39 15.02 19.37
CA ARG A 237 -25.01 15.99 18.35
C ARG A 237 -24.02 15.37 17.36
N ILE A 238 -24.33 15.44 16.07
CA ILE A 238 -23.43 15.10 14.97
C ILE A 238 -23.17 16.40 14.19
N PRO A 239 -22.06 17.10 14.45
CA PRO A 239 -21.82 18.43 13.88
C PRO A 239 -21.63 18.42 12.36
N GLN A 240 -22.12 19.46 11.69
CA GLN A 240 -21.71 19.78 10.33
C GLN A 240 -20.32 20.41 10.38
N GLN A 241 -19.35 19.75 9.75
CA GLN A 241 -18.00 20.27 9.71
C GLN A 241 -17.92 21.52 8.84
N PRO A 242 -16.97 22.43 9.12
CA PRO A 242 -16.68 23.55 8.21
C PRO A 242 -16.22 23.06 6.85
N VAL A 243 -16.44 23.89 5.83
CA VAL A 243 -15.84 23.68 4.50
C VAL A 243 -14.33 23.94 4.57
N ASP A 244 -13.54 23.09 3.93
CA ASP A 244 -12.09 23.20 3.84
C ASP A 244 -11.64 24.24 2.79
N GLY A 245 -10.32 24.39 2.64
CA GLY A 245 -9.70 25.33 1.69
C GLY A 245 -9.97 24.99 0.22
N PHE A 246 -10.41 23.77 -0.08
CA PHE A 246 -10.78 23.31 -1.42
C PHE A 246 -12.29 23.32 -1.66
N GLY A 247 -13.09 23.87 -0.74
CA GLY A 247 -14.55 23.90 -0.91
C GLY A 247 -15.20 22.53 -0.64
N VAL A 248 -14.59 21.69 0.20
CA VAL A 248 -15.11 20.36 0.56
C VAL A 248 -15.37 20.25 2.05
N TYR A 249 -16.46 19.58 2.40
CA TYR A 249 -16.78 19.23 3.78
C TYR A 249 -16.18 17.85 4.09
N ALA A 250 -15.33 17.76 5.12
CA ALA A 250 -14.74 16.48 5.55
C ALA A 250 -15.79 15.45 5.97
N SER A 251 -16.90 15.92 6.55
CA SER A 251 -18.09 15.12 6.79
C SER A 251 -19.34 16.00 6.81
N THR A 252 -20.51 15.37 6.71
CA THR A 252 -21.82 16.03 6.81
C THR A 252 -22.82 15.12 7.51
N PRO A 253 -23.75 15.67 8.31
CA PRO A 253 -24.87 14.91 8.88
C PRO A 253 -26.02 14.68 7.88
N ARG A 254 -25.97 15.27 6.68
CA ARG A 254 -27.05 15.14 5.68
C ARG A 254 -27.34 13.68 5.37
N GLU A 255 -28.61 13.27 5.51
CA GLU A 255 -29.10 11.92 5.15
C GLU A 255 -28.37 10.77 5.88
N LEU A 256 -27.71 11.05 7.01
CA LEU A 256 -26.93 10.04 7.73
C LEU A 256 -27.81 8.90 8.28
N GLU A 257 -29.06 9.19 8.63
CA GLU A 257 -30.04 8.23 9.13
C GLU A 257 -30.48 7.19 8.09
N ILE A 258 -30.39 7.54 6.80
CA ILE A 258 -30.70 6.65 5.67
C ILE A 258 -29.45 6.14 4.97
N SER A 259 -28.26 6.40 5.52
CA SER A 259 -26.98 5.97 4.95
C SER A 259 -26.91 4.43 4.87
N PRO A 260 -26.65 3.84 3.67
CA PRO A 260 -26.61 2.38 3.50
C PRO A 260 -25.57 1.69 4.40
N ALA A 261 -24.40 2.32 4.57
CA ALA A 261 -23.33 1.85 5.46
C ALA A 261 -23.76 1.77 6.95
N GLY A 262 -24.81 2.51 7.33
CA GLY A 262 -25.39 2.54 8.67
C GLY A 262 -26.53 1.56 8.92
N SER A 263 -26.82 0.67 7.97
CA SER A 263 -27.94 -0.28 8.06
C SER A 263 -27.84 -1.18 9.31
N ALA A 264 -26.66 -1.71 9.61
CA ALA A 264 -26.38 -2.52 10.80
C ALA A 264 -26.08 -1.71 12.08
N GLY A 265 -26.18 -0.38 12.02
CA GLY A 265 -25.85 0.54 13.11
C GLY A 265 -24.48 1.20 12.99
N TRP A 266 -24.25 2.18 13.86
CA TRP A 266 -23.05 3.00 13.91
C TRP A 266 -22.43 2.94 15.30
N TYR A 267 -21.11 2.82 15.34
CA TYR A 267 -20.36 3.25 16.52
C TYR A 267 -20.14 4.76 16.42
N LEU A 268 -20.53 5.49 17.46
CA LEU A 268 -20.33 6.93 17.60
C LEU A 268 -19.25 7.18 18.64
N TYR A 269 -18.20 7.91 18.27
CA TYR A 269 -17.07 8.26 19.14
C TYR A 269 -17.12 9.75 19.44
N GLY A 270 -16.92 10.14 20.70
CA GLY A 270 -17.03 11.53 21.12
C GLY A 270 -16.92 11.70 22.63
N ALA A 271 -17.51 12.78 23.13
CA ALA A 271 -17.65 13.08 24.55
C ALA A 271 -18.84 14.04 24.77
N GLN A 272 -19.33 14.14 26.00
CA GLN A 272 -20.27 15.19 26.38
C GLN A 272 -19.59 16.54 26.29
N ASP A 273 -20.30 17.52 25.73
CA ASP A 273 -19.92 18.92 25.76
C ASP A 273 -20.30 19.59 27.09
N LYS A 274 -20.05 20.91 27.19
CA LYS A 274 -20.39 21.71 28.40
C LYS A 274 -21.88 21.78 28.70
N THR A 275 -22.75 21.39 27.77
CA THR A 275 -24.20 21.32 27.97
C THR A 275 -24.68 19.93 28.41
N GLY A 276 -23.77 18.96 28.48
CA GLY A 276 -24.07 17.56 28.80
C GLY A 276 -24.46 16.72 27.59
N LEU A 277 -24.47 17.31 26.38
CA LEU A 277 -24.86 16.62 25.15
C LEU A 277 -23.68 15.84 24.58
N PHE A 278 -23.85 14.55 24.30
CA PHE A 278 -22.83 13.76 23.63
C PHE A 278 -22.62 14.28 22.20
N THR A 279 -21.46 14.88 21.96
CA THR A 279 -21.09 15.44 20.66
C THR A 279 -20.11 14.50 19.98
N VAL A 280 -20.51 14.02 18.81
CA VAL A 280 -19.79 13.04 18.00
C VAL A 280 -18.61 13.71 17.29
N GLN A 281 -17.47 13.05 17.36
CA GLN A 281 -16.21 13.45 16.74
C GLN A 281 -15.75 12.46 15.67
N ALA A 282 -16.22 11.20 15.72
CA ALA A 282 -16.00 10.21 14.69
C ALA A 282 -17.14 9.18 14.63
N ILE A 283 -17.31 8.56 13.46
CA ILE A 283 -18.29 7.48 13.24
C ILE A 283 -17.62 6.27 12.60
N LYS A 284 -18.11 5.07 12.91
CA LYS A 284 -17.61 3.80 12.35
C LYS A 284 -18.80 2.88 12.02
N PRO A 285 -18.96 2.42 10.76
CA PRO A 285 -20.10 1.58 10.37
C PRO A 285 -19.91 0.16 10.90
N ARG A 286 -20.89 -0.38 11.65
CA ARG A 286 -20.76 -1.70 12.29
C ARG A 286 -20.52 -2.83 11.28
N SER A 287 -21.27 -2.85 10.19
CA SER A 287 -21.24 -3.93 9.19
C SER A 287 -19.93 -4.06 8.42
N LEU A 288 -19.05 -3.05 8.45
CA LEU A 288 -17.75 -3.14 7.79
C LEU A 288 -16.78 -4.07 8.55
N PHE A 289 -16.94 -4.20 9.87
CA PHE A 289 -15.97 -4.89 10.73
C PHE A 289 -16.45 -6.23 11.27
N GLN A 290 -17.74 -6.55 11.11
CA GLN A 290 -18.26 -7.86 11.47
C GLN A 290 -17.57 -8.93 10.63
N LEU A 291 -17.34 -10.11 11.23
CA LEU A 291 -16.82 -11.29 10.54
C LEU A 291 -17.93 -11.94 9.67
N GLN A 292 -18.57 -11.13 8.84
CA GLN A 292 -19.69 -11.49 7.96
C GLN A 292 -19.44 -10.86 6.59
N PRO A 293 -18.61 -11.49 5.74
CA PRO A 293 -18.34 -10.97 4.40
C PRO A 293 -19.62 -11.03 3.56
N GLN A 294 -19.88 -10.01 2.74
CA GLN A 294 -21.01 -10.03 1.81
C GLN A 294 -20.83 -11.10 0.72
N GLN A 295 -19.58 -11.47 0.40
CA GLN A 295 -19.27 -12.53 -0.53
C GLN A 295 -17.98 -13.26 -0.13
N VAL A 296 -17.97 -14.58 -0.29
CA VAL A 296 -16.77 -15.42 -0.22
C VAL A 296 -16.44 -15.95 -1.61
N LEU A 297 -15.17 -15.88 -2.00
CA LEU A 297 -14.63 -16.35 -3.28
C LEU A 297 -13.65 -17.49 -3.02
N PHE A 298 -13.95 -18.67 -3.55
CA PHE A 298 -13.18 -19.90 -3.31
C PHE A 298 -12.16 -20.18 -4.41
N GLU A 299 -12.31 -19.59 -5.60
CA GLU A 299 -11.42 -19.85 -6.71
C GLU A 299 -10.32 -18.79 -6.81
N GLN A 300 -9.09 -19.24 -7.05
CA GLN A 300 -7.96 -18.34 -7.26
C GLN A 300 -8.22 -17.36 -8.43
N ALA A 301 -8.87 -17.82 -9.50
CA ALA A 301 -9.24 -16.98 -10.64
C ALA A 301 -10.16 -15.81 -10.24
N GLN A 302 -11.16 -16.07 -9.39
CA GLN A 302 -12.06 -15.04 -8.87
C GLN A 302 -11.32 -14.05 -7.96
N GLY A 303 -10.38 -14.55 -7.14
CA GLY A 303 -9.52 -13.68 -6.33
C GLY A 303 -8.65 -12.75 -7.18
N LEU A 304 -8.06 -13.24 -8.26
CA LEU A 304 -7.28 -12.42 -9.20
C LEU A 304 -8.13 -11.37 -9.93
N ASP A 305 -9.36 -11.72 -10.34
CA ASP A 305 -10.30 -10.77 -10.94
C ASP A 305 -10.75 -9.69 -9.95
N LEU A 306 -10.95 -10.07 -8.68
CA LEU A 306 -11.26 -9.12 -7.62
C LEU A 306 -10.15 -8.09 -7.44
N ILE A 307 -8.90 -8.55 -7.28
CA ILE A 307 -7.74 -7.68 -7.10
C ILE A 307 -7.57 -6.73 -8.29
N SER A 308 -7.62 -7.27 -9.50
CA SER A 308 -7.30 -6.52 -10.72
C SER A 308 -8.38 -5.51 -11.09
N TYR A 309 -9.66 -5.88 -10.88
CA TYR A 309 -10.77 -5.17 -11.49
C TYR A 309 -11.96 -4.96 -10.54
N GLN A 310 -12.57 -6.03 -10.00
CA GLN A 310 -13.87 -5.89 -9.30
C GLN A 310 -13.79 -5.00 -8.05
N ASN A 311 -12.64 -4.95 -7.37
CA ASN A 311 -12.47 -4.17 -6.15
C ASN A 311 -12.68 -2.66 -6.38
N TRP A 312 -12.52 -2.17 -7.61
CA TRP A 312 -12.68 -0.74 -7.92
C TRP A 312 -13.67 -0.49 -9.07
N LYS A 313 -14.39 -1.52 -9.49
CA LYS A 313 -15.44 -1.42 -10.51
C LYS A 313 -16.62 -0.59 -9.99
N ASP A 314 -17.19 0.23 -10.89
CA ASP A 314 -18.39 1.06 -10.69
C ASP A 314 -18.32 1.93 -9.42
N THR A 315 -17.13 2.50 -9.14
CA THR A 315 -16.84 3.21 -7.88
C THR A 315 -17.81 4.37 -7.63
N ASP A 316 -18.14 5.14 -8.66
CA ASP A 316 -19.06 6.28 -8.60
C ASP A 316 -20.51 5.86 -8.30
N GLN A 317 -20.98 4.79 -8.92
CA GLN A 317 -22.33 4.22 -8.72
C GLN A 317 -22.51 3.63 -7.31
N LYS A 318 -21.42 3.26 -6.65
CA LYS A 318 -21.41 2.64 -5.32
C LYS A 318 -21.32 3.63 -4.17
N LYS A 319 -21.42 4.94 -4.43
CA LYS A 319 -21.33 5.97 -3.39
C LYS A 319 -22.27 5.70 -2.20
N GLY A 320 -21.78 5.93 -0.97
CA GLY A 320 -22.53 5.72 0.27
C GLY A 320 -22.59 4.27 0.75
N THR A 321 -22.04 3.32 -0.01
CA THR A 321 -22.07 1.88 0.32
C THR A 321 -20.73 1.36 0.84
N ILE A 322 -20.80 0.21 1.51
CA ILE A 322 -19.64 -0.61 1.86
C ILE A 322 -19.67 -1.94 1.09
N GLU A 323 -18.51 -2.50 0.80
CA GLU A 323 -18.38 -3.85 0.28
C GLU A 323 -17.39 -4.66 1.11
N THR A 324 -17.73 -5.89 1.47
CA THR A 324 -16.82 -6.83 2.15
C THR A 324 -16.74 -8.14 1.40
N ARG A 325 -15.53 -8.53 0.97
CA ARG A 325 -15.31 -9.77 0.20
C ARG A 325 -14.13 -10.54 0.75
N LEU A 326 -14.31 -11.84 0.99
CA LEU A 326 -13.26 -12.73 1.47
C LEU A 326 -12.83 -13.66 0.33
N VAL A 327 -11.54 -13.72 0.05
CA VAL A 327 -10.93 -14.72 -0.84
C VAL A 327 -10.25 -15.76 0.04
N ASP A 328 -10.70 -17.01 -0.06
CA ASP A 328 -10.07 -18.16 0.59
C ASP A 328 -10.11 -19.36 -0.35
N THR A 329 -8.96 -19.70 -0.92
CA THR A 329 -8.83 -20.81 -1.88
C THR A 329 -8.72 -22.18 -1.23
N THR A 330 -8.63 -22.23 0.11
CA THR A 330 -8.49 -23.45 0.89
C THR A 330 -9.81 -23.91 1.49
N ALA A 331 -10.71 -22.98 1.77
CA ALA A 331 -12.06 -23.27 2.26
C ALA A 331 -12.97 -23.81 1.16
N LYS A 332 -13.95 -24.62 1.56
CA LYS A 332 -14.99 -25.17 0.67
C LYS A 332 -16.35 -24.51 0.88
N THR A 333 -16.57 -23.91 2.04
CA THR A 333 -17.81 -23.24 2.43
C THR A 333 -17.49 -21.88 3.04
N SER A 334 -18.48 -20.99 3.05
CA SER A 334 -18.33 -19.66 3.65
C SER A 334 -18.11 -19.77 5.16
N GLU A 335 -18.78 -20.72 5.79
CA GLU A 335 -18.66 -21.01 7.23
C GLU A 335 -17.25 -21.43 7.58
N ASP A 336 -16.63 -22.33 6.79
CA ASP A 336 -15.24 -22.77 7.02
C ASP A 336 -14.25 -21.60 6.86
N ALA A 337 -14.43 -20.77 5.83
CA ALA A 337 -13.57 -19.62 5.57
C ALA A 337 -13.61 -18.61 6.72
N ILE A 338 -14.81 -18.36 7.28
CA ILE A 338 -15.02 -17.43 8.40
C ILE A 338 -14.56 -18.05 9.72
N ALA A 339 -14.81 -19.34 9.95
CA ALA A 339 -14.39 -20.07 11.16
C ALA A 339 -12.87 -20.08 11.34
N GLY A 340 -12.13 -19.88 10.24
CA GLY A 340 -10.70 -19.63 10.26
C GLY A 340 -10.30 -18.39 11.05
N TRP A 341 -11.19 -17.46 11.38
CA TRP A 341 -10.91 -16.20 12.09
C TRP A 341 -11.44 -16.22 13.53
N GLN A 342 -10.53 -16.25 14.50
CA GLN A 342 -10.81 -16.41 15.92
C GLN A 342 -10.29 -15.22 16.73
N ALA A 343 -10.82 -15.03 17.94
CA ALA A 343 -10.37 -13.96 18.83
C ALA A 343 -8.84 -14.02 19.08
N GLY A 344 -8.17 -12.88 18.94
CA GLY A 344 -6.71 -12.76 19.05
C GLY A 344 -5.95 -13.05 17.75
N ASP A 345 -6.63 -13.52 16.70
CA ASP A 345 -5.99 -13.62 15.38
C ASP A 345 -5.62 -12.24 14.86
N ARG A 346 -4.43 -12.14 14.28
CA ARG A 346 -3.93 -10.91 13.67
C ARG A 346 -3.80 -11.07 12.16
N ALA A 347 -3.90 -9.96 11.44
CA ALA A 347 -3.68 -9.89 10.01
C ALA A 347 -2.92 -8.62 9.63
N LEU A 348 -2.13 -8.69 8.56
CA LEU A 348 -1.52 -7.52 7.95
C LEU A 348 -2.60 -6.74 7.19
N VAL A 349 -2.69 -5.43 7.39
CA VAL A 349 -3.59 -4.56 6.62
C VAL A 349 -2.78 -3.89 5.51
N MET A 350 -3.28 -3.94 4.29
CA MET A 350 -2.80 -3.09 3.19
C MET A 350 -3.86 -2.05 2.86
N HIS A 351 -3.62 -0.80 3.25
CA HIS A 351 -4.53 0.31 3.02
C HIS A 351 -4.31 0.94 1.64
N LEU A 352 -5.41 1.26 0.96
CA LEU A 352 -5.41 2.08 -0.26
C LEU A 352 -6.64 2.96 -0.33
N PHE A 353 -6.47 4.26 -0.60
CA PHE A 353 -7.57 5.15 -0.97
C PHE A 353 -7.46 5.70 -2.39
N GLY A 354 -8.61 6.10 -2.94
CA GLY A 354 -8.75 6.75 -4.24
C GLY A 354 -8.85 8.27 -4.20
N GLY A 355 -9.22 8.84 -5.34
CA GLY A 355 -9.40 10.27 -5.52
C GLY A 355 -10.82 10.74 -5.18
N ARG A 356 -10.98 12.06 -5.19
CA ARG A 356 -12.26 12.73 -5.07
C ARG A 356 -12.63 13.40 -6.40
N GLY A 357 -13.84 13.19 -6.88
CA GLY A 357 -14.42 13.84 -8.06
C GLY A 357 -15.53 14.82 -7.69
N GLY A 358 -16.33 15.20 -8.69
CA GLY A 358 -17.45 16.14 -8.53
C GLY A 358 -17.03 17.60 -8.70
N ARG A 359 -17.84 18.52 -8.19
CA ARG A 359 -17.64 19.98 -8.34
C ARG A 359 -16.33 20.46 -7.70
N SER A 360 -15.94 19.81 -6.61
CA SER A 360 -14.70 20.07 -5.86
C SER A 360 -13.72 18.88 -5.99
N GLY A 361 -13.71 18.28 -7.18
CA GLY A 361 -12.86 17.14 -7.51
C GLY A 361 -11.38 17.50 -7.67
N GLU A 362 -10.54 16.48 -7.54
CA GLU A 362 -9.11 16.54 -7.74
C GLU A 362 -8.78 16.30 -9.21
N GLY A 363 -7.77 17.00 -9.72
CA GLY A 363 -7.24 16.74 -11.06
C GLY A 363 -6.52 15.40 -11.12
N ALA A 364 -6.70 14.66 -12.21
CA ALA A 364 -5.87 13.49 -12.50
C ALA A 364 -4.62 13.93 -13.27
N MET A 365 -3.45 13.58 -12.75
CA MET A 365 -2.19 13.92 -13.39
C MET A 365 -1.85 12.86 -14.45
N MET A 366 -1.76 13.25 -15.72
CA MET A 366 -1.50 12.33 -16.84
C MET A 366 -2.44 11.11 -16.82
N GLY A 367 -3.72 11.33 -16.48
CA GLY A 367 -4.70 10.26 -16.37
C GLY A 367 -4.42 9.27 -15.22
N THR A 368 -3.70 9.68 -14.17
CA THR A 368 -3.39 8.86 -12.99
C THR A 368 -4.00 9.45 -11.73
N VAL A 369 -4.71 8.61 -10.97
CA VAL A 369 -5.19 8.90 -9.61
C VAL A 369 -4.31 8.12 -8.65
N THR A 370 -3.38 8.82 -7.99
CA THR A 370 -2.28 8.17 -7.25
C THR A 370 -2.76 7.44 -6.00
N GLY A 371 -3.65 8.04 -5.22
CA GLY A 371 -4.04 7.50 -3.92
C GLY A 371 -2.94 7.59 -2.87
N HIS A 372 -3.05 6.78 -1.81
CA HIS A 372 -2.08 6.62 -0.73
C HIS A 372 -2.02 5.15 -0.30
N PHE A 373 -0.84 4.69 0.13
CA PHE A 373 -0.61 3.33 0.61
C PHE A 373 0.06 3.35 1.97
N SER A 374 -0.37 2.45 2.85
CA SER A 374 0.27 2.21 4.13
C SER A 374 -0.06 0.80 4.63
N TYR A 375 0.80 0.27 5.49
CA TYR A 375 0.48 -0.94 6.23
C TYR A 375 -0.30 -0.64 7.52
N GLY A 376 -0.97 -1.66 8.02
CA GLY A 376 -1.69 -1.67 9.29
C GLY A 376 -1.62 -3.05 9.93
N ILE A 377 -2.17 -3.18 11.12
CA ILE A 377 -2.44 -4.46 11.78
C ILE A 377 -3.91 -4.50 12.16
N ALA A 378 -4.57 -5.60 11.79
CA ALA A 378 -5.90 -5.93 12.24
C ALA A 378 -5.82 -7.03 13.30
N GLU A 379 -6.67 -6.95 14.32
CA GLU A 379 -6.87 -7.99 15.32
C GLU A 379 -8.36 -8.36 15.38
N VAL A 380 -8.67 -9.64 15.48
CA VAL A 380 -10.02 -10.10 15.74
C VAL A 380 -10.30 -9.98 17.24
N VAL A 381 -11.19 -9.07 17.60
CA VAL A 381 -11.55 -8.78 19.00
C VAL A 381 -13.02 -9.07 19.26
N ARG A 382 -13.38 -9.23 20.53
CA ARG A 382 -14.78 -9.35 20.95
C ARG A 382 -15.34 -7.95 21.23
N ASP A 383 -16.41 -7.59 20.52
CA ASP A 383 -17.10 -6.32 20.72
C ASP A 383 -17.76 -6.27 22.11
N PRO A 384 -17.50 -5.24 22.94
CA PRO A 384 -18.03 -5.21 24.30
C PRO A 384 -19.53 -4.97 24.38
N PHE A 385 -20.17 -4.45 23.32
CA PHE A 385 -21.62 -4.22 23.28
C PHE A 385 -22.40 -5.46 22.84
N THR A 386 -21.96 -6.11 21.76
CA THR A 386 -22.68 -7.22 21.12
C THR A 386 -22.13 -8.60 21.49
N GLN A 387 -20.91 -8.66 22.05
CA GLN A 387 -20.14 -9.89 22.25
C GLN A 387 -19.80 -10.66 20.96
N GLU A 388 -20.08 -10.09 19.78
CA GLU A 388 -19.68 -10.64 18.49
C GLU A 388 -18.18 -10.45 18.26
N LEU A 389 -17.58 -11.30 17.41
CA LEU A 389 -16.24 -11.05 16.90
C LEU A 389 -16.30 -9.97 15.81
N GLN A 390 -15.32 -9.06 15.84
CA GLN A 390 -15.13 -8.04 14.81
C GLN A 390 -13.64 -7.74 14.61
N PHE A 391 -13.32 -7.07 13.52
CA PHE A 391 -11.98 -6.54 13.30
C PHE A 391 -11.76 -5.21 14.05
N ASP A 392 -10.68 -5.13 14.82
CA ASP A 392 -10.06 -3.87 15.25
C ASP A 392 -8.87 -3.55 14.34
N LEU A 393 -8.86 -2.36 13.74
CA LEU A 393 -7.87 -1.96 12.72
C LEU A 393 -7.06 -0.77 13.21
N ASN A 394 -5.73 -0.93 13.14
CA ASN A 394 -4.77 0.14 13.38
C ASN A 394 -3.88 0.30 12.15
N TYR A 395 -3.73 1.52 11.68
CA TYR A 395 -2.84 1.85 10.56
C TYR A 395 -1.50 2.36 11.08
N GLN A 396 -0.40 1.90 10.51
CA GLN A 396 0.90 2.53 10.66
C GLN A 396 1.10 3.50 9.49
N GLN A 397 0.56 4.71 9.64
CA GLN A 397 0.52 5.70 8.58
C GLN A 397 1.90 6.29 8.33
N VAL A 398 2.56 5.84 7.26
CA VAL A 398 3.73 6.51 6.67
C VAL A 398 3.21 7.67 5.83
N TYR A 399 2.88 8.79 6.49
CA TYR A 399 2.18 9.92 5.87
C TYR A 399 3.08 11.16 5.82
N ALA A 400 3.27 11.71 4.62
CA ALA A 400 4.08 12.90 4.40
C ALA A 400 3.48 14.16 5.04
N THR A 401 4.27 15.23 5.08
CA THR A 401 3.81 16.56 5.48
C THR A 401 2.56 16.95 4.65
N ASN A 402 1.49 17.36 5.33
CA ASN A 402 0.17 17.50 4.72
C ASN A 402 -0.65 18.65 5.32
N ILE A 403 -1.71 19.05 4.62
CA ILE A 403 -2.61 20.17 4.98
C ILE A 403 -3.69 19.80 6.01
N GLU A 404 -4.00 18.50 6.17
CA GLU A 404 -5.09 17.99 7.03
C GLU A 404 -4.69 17.87 8.50
N GLY A 405 -3.38 17.76 8.75
CA GLY A 405 -2.82 17.53 10.07
C GLY A 405 -2.86 16.06 10.49
N PHE A 406 -2.81 15.13 9.52
CA PHE A 406 -2.49 13.74 9.83
C PHE A 406 -1.06 13.62 10.32
N ILE A 407 -0.87 12.82 11.37
CA ILE A 407 0.42 12.58 12.00
C ILE A 407 0.85 11.17 11.60
N ALA A 408 2.06 11.04 11.06
CA ALA A 408 2.64 9.74 10.77
C ALA A 408 2.82 8.93 12.06
N GLY A 409 2.44 7.66 12.05
CA GLY A 409 2.48 6.78 13.22
C GLY A 409 1.25 5.90 13.32
N THR A 410 1.05 5.28 14.49
CA THR A 410 -0.08 4.38 14.72
C THR A 410 -1.37 5.16 14.89
N ASN A 411 -2.29 5.01 13.95
CA ASN A 411 -3.60 5.64 13.93
C ASN A 411 -4.69 4.56 14.04
N THR A 412 -5.66 4.74 14.93
CA THR A 412 -6.85 3.87 14.89
C THR A 412 -7.63 4.12 13.60
N TRP A 413 -8.41 3.12 13.16
CA TRP A 413 -9.33 3.31 12.04
C TRP A 413 -10.21 4.54 12.24
N THR A 414 -10.74 4.71 13.46
CA THR A 414 -11.59 5.84 13.83
C THR A 414 -10.87 7.19 13.68
N ASN A 415 -9.59 7.30 14.03
CA ASN A 415 -8.84 8.54 13.87
C ASN A 415 -8.53 8.87 12.40
N TYR A 416 -8.14 7.86 11.61
CA TYR A 416 -7.70 8.08 10.23
C TYR A 416 -8.85 8.16 9.23
N MET A 417 -9.86 7.29 9.40
CA MET A 417 -11.00 7.15 8.52
C MET A 417 -12.24 7.82 9.10
N GLY A 418 -12.58 7.47 10.34
CA GLY A 418 -13.85 7.82 11.00
C GLY A 418 -13.99 9.27 11.45
N ASN A 419 -12.89 10.00 11.57
CA ASN A 419 -12.84 11.33 12.16
C ASN A 419 -13.66 12.32 11.33
N LEU A 420 -14.64 12.97 11.96
CA LEU A 420 -15.53 13.90 11.25
C LEU A 420 -14.77 15.11 10.71
N GLN A 421 -13.80 15.64 11.46
CA GLN A 421 -13.03 16.83 11.10
C GLN A 421 -12.10 16.62 9.91
N ARG A 422 -11.43 15.48 9.80
CA ARG A 422 -10.33 15.27 8.83
C ARG A 422 -10.25 13.87 8.21
N GLY A 423 -11.10 12.93 8.64
CA GLY A 423 -11.07 11.54 8.22
C GLY A 423 -11.47 11.34 6.75
N TRP A 424 -10.97 10.26 6.14
CA TRP A 424 -11.15 10.03 4.71
C TRP A 424 -12.45 9.34 4.30
N MET A 425 -13.17 8.68 5.22
CA MET A 425 -14.28 7.79 4.87
C MET A 425 -15.41 8.47 4.11
N GLY A 426 -15.67 9.76 4.38
CA GLY A 426 -16.75 10.54 3.76
C GLY A 426 -16.35 11.24 2.47
N THR A 427 -15.05 11.36 2.19
CA THR A 427 -14.53 12.16 1.09
C THR A 427 -13.82 11.36 0.01
N ARG A 428 -13.41 10.11 0.30
CA ARG A 428 -12.70 9.25 -0.64
C ARG A 428 -13.22 7.80 -0.58
N PRO A 429 -13.13 7.04 -1.69
CA PRO A 429 -13.29 5.60 -1.62
C PRO A 429 -11.99 4.95 -1.10
N VAL A 430 -12.12 3.89 -0.30
CA VAL A 430 -11.02 3.18 0.35
C VAL A 430 -11.23 1.67 0.22
N SER A 431 -10.13 0.93 0.04
CA SER A 431 -10.09 -0.52 0.15
C SER A 431 -8.94 -0.91 1.07
N ASP A 432 -9.27 -1.45 2.24
CA ASP A 432 -8.31 -2.14 3.10
C ASP A 432 -8.32 -3.63 2.77
N VAL A 433 -7.14 -4.24 2.59
CA VAL A 433 -7.01 -5.69 2.39
C VAL A 433 -6.38 -6.30 3.63
N LEU A 434 -7.13 -7.13 4.34
CA LEU A 434 -6.63 -7.92 5.46
C LEU A 434 -6.00 -9.20 4.91
N VAL A 435 -4.69 -9.35 5.11
CA VAL A 435 -3.91 -10.49 4.67
C VAL A 435 -3.68 -11.40 5.87
N LYS A 436 -4.32 -12.56 5.86
CA LYS A 436 -4.05 -13.62 6.84
C LYS A 436 -3.24 -14.72 6.18
N LEU A 437 -1.96 -14.72 6.52
CA LEU A 437 -1.00 -15.75 6.14
C LEU A 437 -0.30 -16.22 7.41
N ASP A 438 -0.37 -17.50 7.70
CA ASP A 438 0.22 -18.13 8.90
C ASP A 438 1.70 -17.76 9.11
N ALA A 439 2.47 -17.70 8.02
CA ALA A 439 3.88 -17.32 8.04
C ALA A 439 4.17 -15.90 8.57
N ILE A 440 3.18 -15.01 8.58
CA ILE A 440 3.30 -13.63 9.07
C ILE A 440 2.43 -13.41 10.32
N ALA A 441 1.18 -13.88 10.28
CA ALA A 441 0.16 -13.60 11.29
C ALA A 441 0.42 -14.26 12.64
N GLN A 442 1.20 -15.35 12.67
CA GLN A 442 1.46 -16.15 13.87
C GLN A 442 2.92 -16.02 14.34
N ASP A 443 3.09 -16.05 15.65
CA ASP A 443 4.41 -16.06 16.28
C ASP A 443 5.10 -17.41 16.07
N TYR A 444 6.41 -17.39 15.87
CA TYR A 444 7.28 -18.55 15.84
C TYR A 444 7.76 -18.87 17.25
N ASP A 445 7.86 -20.15 17.60
CA ASP A 445 8.40 -20.62 18.87
C ASP A 445 9.48 -21.66 18.60
N PHE A 446 10.74 -21.23 18.66
CA PHE A 446 11.91 -22.09 18.48
C PHE A 446 12.40 -22.57 19.84
N GLY A 447 11.68 -23.53 20.43
CA GLY A 447 12.05 -24.13 21.72
C GLY A 447 12.05 -23.14 22.90
N GLY A 448 11.08 -22.23 22.95
CA GLY A 448 10.92 -21.18 23.96
C GLY A 448 11.40 -19.80 23.51
N THR A 449 12.16 -19.70 22.41
CA THR A 449 12.51 -18.41 21.81
C THR A 449 11.42 -17.97 20.84
N ARG A 450 10.65 -16.94 21.21
CA ARG A 450 9.53 -16.44 20.41
C ARG A 450 9.91 -15.29 19.50
N LEU A 451 9.45 -15.35 18.25
CA LEU A 451 9.60 -14.29 17.25
C LEU A 451 8.24 -13.96 16.63
N SER A 452 7.85 -12.68 16.65
CA SER A 452 6.57 -12.20 16.12
C SER A 452 6.80 -11.33 14.88
N PRO A 453 6.42 -11.78 13.66
CA PRO A 453 6.63 -11.00 12.45
C PRO A 453 5.86 -9.68 12.44
N LEU A 454 4.60 -9.67 12.90
CA LEU A 454 3.81 -8.45 12.94
C LEU A 454 4.30 -7.47 14.01
N THR A 455 4.86 -7.95 15.13
CA THR A 455 5.48 -7.06 16.13
C THR A 455 6.77 -6.44 15.59
N GLU A 456 7.58 -7.21 14.88
CA GLU A 456 8.77 -6.67 14.22
C GLU A 456 8.40 -5.67 13.11
N LEU A 457 7.34 -5.95 12.34
CA LEU A 457 6.82 -5.02 11.34
C LEU A 457 6.37 -3.69 11.95
N ASP A 458 5.60 -3.75 13.05
CA ASP A 458 5.17 -2.56 13.78
C ASP A 458 6.39 -1.74 14.23
N ARG A 459 7.43 -2.39 14.77
CA ARG A 459 8.69 -1.73 15.16
C ARG A 459 9.37 -1.04 13.98
N GLN A 460 9.49 -1.70 12.83
CA GLN A 460 10.09 -1.13 11.63
C GLN A 460 9.29 0.06 11.11
N LEU A 461 7.95 -0.03 11.12
CA LEU A 461 7.07 1.06 10.74
C LEU A 461 7.12 2.22 11.74
N SER A 462 7.23 1.98 13.04
CA SER A 462 7.44 3.03 14.05
C SER A 462 8.74 3.80 13.82
N ILE A 463 9.82 3.11 13.41
CA ILE A 463 11.08 3.78 13.06
C ILE A 463 10.87 4.71 11.86
N ILE A 464 10.23 4.22 10.81
CA ILE A 464 9.98 5.02 9.59
C ILE A 464 9.05 6.19 9.90
N THR A 465 7.94 5.96 10.60
CA THR A 465 6.96 7.01 10.91
C THR A 465 7.51 8.08 11.85
N ALA A 466 8.34 7.73 12.83
CA ALA A 466 9.06 8.69 13.67
C ALA A 466 9.91 9.65 12.85
N ARG A 467 10.64 9.13 11.86
CA ARG A 467 11.43 9.92 10.92
C ARG A 467 10.55 10.82 10.03
N TYR A 468 9.34 10.37 9.67
CA TYR A 468 8.41 11.18 8.89
C TYR A 468 7.91 12.40 9.67
N ARG A 469 7.68 12.27 10.98
CA ARG A 469 7.22 13.37 11.84
C ARG A 469 8.23 14.52 11.95
N THR A 470 9.52 14.22 11.94
CA THR A 470 10.61 15.20 12.05
C THR A 470 11.23 15.60 10.71
N GLY A 471 10.93 14.86 9.63
CA GLY A 471 11.56 15.03 8.33
C GLY A 471 13.05 14.70 8.33
N ASP A 472 13.48 13.70 9.12
CA ASP A 472 14.90 13.45 9.40
C ASP A 472 15.65 14.72 9.86
N GLY A 473 15.00 15.48 10.76
CA GLY A 473 15.55 16.71 11.33
C GLY A 473 15.33 17.96 10.48
N THR A 474 14.95 17.81 9.20
CA THR A 474 14.75 18.96 8.28
C THR A 474 13.43 19.71 8.50
N GLY A 475 12.50 19.14 9.28
CA GLY A 475 11.18 19.70 9.55
C GLY A 475 10.10 19.34 8.53
N ALA A 476 10.41 18.57 7.48
CA ALA A 476 9.39 18.12 6.52
C ALA A 476 9.71 16.75 5.92
N ALA A 477 8.68 15.93 5.73
CA ALA A 477 8.77 14.72 4.93
C ALA A 477 8.06 14.97 3.59
N ASN A 478 8.83 15.01 2.51
CA ASN A 478 8.33 15.27 1.16
C ASN A 478 8.32 13.99 0.32
N VAL A 479 7.28 13.83 -0.51
CA VAL A 479 7.19 12.73 -1.47
C VAL A 479 7.99 13.07 -2.73
N THR A 480 8.84 12.15 -3.16
CA THR A 480 9.61 12.21 -4.41
C THR A 480 9.51 10.86 -5.15
N PRO A 481 9.89 10.75 -6.43
CA PRO A 481 9.97 9.50 -7.17
C PRO A 481 10.93 8.49 -6.55
N ALA A 482 11.87 8.97 -5.75
CA ALA A 482 12.82 8.16 -5.03
C ALA A 482 12.41 7.90 -3.56
N THR A 483 11.46 8.65 -2.99
CA THR A 483 11.02 8.53 -1.59
C THR A 483 9.52 8.74 -1.48
N SER A 484 8.75 7.69 -1.21
CA SER A 484 7.29 7.76 -1.15
C SER A 484 6.74 6.86 -0.05
N CYS A 485 5.51 7.14 0.38
CA CYS A 485 4.79 6.35 1.39
C CYS A 485 4.75 4.86 1.04
N VAL A 486 4.59 4.54 -0.25
CA VAL A 486 4.58 3.17 -0.78
C VAL A 486 5.94 2.50 -0.65
N GLN A 487 7.00 3.18 -1.08
CA GLN A 487 8.37 2.65 -1.03
C GLN A 487 8.80 2.40 0.42
N ASP A 488 8.58 3.37 1.31
CA ASP A 488 9.04 3.27 2.69
C ASP A 488 8.20 2.28 3.50
N SER A 489 6.88 2.17 3.24
CA SER A 489 6.06 1.11 3.83
C SER A 489 6.58 -0.28 3.42
N ASN A 490 6.90 -0.47 2.13
CA ASN A 490 7.44 -1.74 1.64
C ASN A 490 8.86 -2.02 2.10
N GLN A 491 9.67 -0.98 2.30
CA GLN A 491 10.97 -1.11 2.95
C GLN A 491 10.83 -1.70 4.35
N ALA A 492 9.85 -1.22 5.14
CA ALA A 492 9.59 -1.77 6.47
C ALA A 492 9.27 -3.27 6.43
N LEU A 493 8.42 -3.71 5.50
CA LEU A 493 8.11 -5.13 5.32
C LEU A 493 9.36 -5.94 4.93
N PHE A 494 10.17 -5.43 4.01
CA PHE A 494 11.43 -6.07 3.63
C PHE A 494 12.39 -6.19 4.82
N LEU A 495 12.62 -5.09 5.55
CA LEU A 495 13.50 -5.06 6.73
C LEU A 495 13.03 -6.00 7.83
N THR A 496 11.70 -6.15 8.00
CA THR A 496 11.11 -7.10 8.94
C THR A 496 11.56 -8.53 8.65
N ILE A 497 11.43 -8.97 7.40
CA ILE A 497 11.77 -10.35 7.02
C ILE A 497 13.28 -10.58 7.16
N GLN A 498 14.11 -9.61 6.75
CA GLN A 498 15.57 -9.70 6.92
C GLN A 498 15.98 -9.75 8.39
N GLN A 499 15.41 -8.89 9.25
CA GLN A 499 15.74 -8.87 10.67
C GLN A 499 15.37 -10.20 11.36
N ILE A 500 14.22 -10.78 11.03
CA ILE A 500 13.81 -12.08 11.58
C ILE A 500 14.76 -13.18 11.09
N ARG A 501 15.09 -13.18 9.80
CA ARG A 501 16.07 -14.12 9.21
C ARG A 501 17.41 -14.04 9.92
N GLU A 502 17.99 -12.84 10.03
CA GLU A 502 19.26 -12.62 10.71
C GLU A 502 19.20 -13.06 12.18
N THR A 503 18.09 -12.80 12.88
CA THR A 503 17.91 -13.21 14.28
C THR A 503 17.92 -14.74 14.41
N VAL A 504 17.29 -15.44 13.48
CA VAL A 504 17.28 -16.90 13.43
C VAL A 504 18.65 -17.46 13.08
N GLU A 505 19.31 -16.93 12.06
CA GLU A 505 20.65 -17.36 11.61
C GLU A 505 21.73 -17.10 12.67
N ALA A 506 21.67 -15.96 13.36
CA ALA A 506 22.65 -15.56 14.35
C ALA A 506 22.46 -16.19 15.74
N SER A 507 21.31 -16.81 16.02
CA SER A 507 21.01 -17.40 17.33
C SER A 507 21.45 -18.87 17.41
N PRO A 508 22.51 -19.22 18.18
CA PRO A 508 22.97 -20.60 18.29
C PRO A 508 21.91 -21.53 18.88
N ALA A 509 21.08 -21.01 19.80
CA ALA A 509 20.00 -21.75 20.43
C ALA A 509 18.92 -22.15 19.40
N ILE A 510 18.53 -21.23 18.52
CA ILE A 510 17.56 -21.52 17.45
C ILE A 510 18.15 -22.51 16.45
N GLN A 511 19.41 -22.32 16.04
CA GLN A 511 20.08 -23.23 15.10
C GLN A 511 20.22 -24.66 15.65
N GLN A 512 20.59 -24.80 16.93
CA GLN A 512 20.65 -26.10 17.59
C GLN A 512 19.27 -26.76 17.67
N TRP A 513 18.23 -26.00 18.04
CA TRP A 513 16.86 -26.50 18.09
C TRP A 513 16.37 -26.94 16.70
N TRP A 514 16.59 -26.13 15.67
CA TRP A 514 16.24 -26.44 14.29
C TRP A 514 16.91 -27.74 13.83
N SER A 515 18.22 -27.89 14.04
CA SER A 515 18.97 -29.07 13.62
C SER A 515 18.46 -30.38 14.25
N SER A 516 17.88 -30.31 15.46
CA SER A 516 17.30 -31.45 16.16
C SER A 516 15.82 -31.68 15.83
N HIS A 517 15.13 -30.69 15.23
CA HIS A 517 13.70 -30.75 14.89
C HIS A 517 13.42 -30.31 13.44
N PRO A 518 14.10 -30.85 12.41
CA PRO A 518 13.99 -30.36 11.03
C PRO A 518 12.60 -30.56 10.41
N ALA A 519 11.79 -31.48 10.95
CA ALA A 519 10.44 -31.76 10.45
C ALA A 519 9.34 -30.95 11.17
N ASP A 520 9.69 -30.11 12.16
CA ASP A 520 8.74 -29.34 12.95
C ASP A 520 7.93 -28.36 12.07
N PRO A 521 6.61 -28.18 12.31
CA PRO A 521 5.80 -27.22 11.57
C PRO A 521 6.35 -25.79 11.59
N THR A 522 6.99 -25.37 12.69
CA THR A 522 7.59 -24.04 12.84
C THR A 522 8.71 -23.81 11.84
N VAL A 523 9.55 -24.83 11.64
CA VAL A 523 10.64 -24.80 10.65
C VAL A 523 10.09 -24.66 9.23
N LYS A 524 9.13 -25.52 8.85
CA LYS A 524 8.52 -25.48 7.52
C LYS A 524 7.79 -24.17 7.23
N ARG A 525 7.12 -23.62 8.24
CA ARG A 525 6.46 -22.31 8.14
C ARG A 525 7.49 -21.18 7.98
N PHE A 526 8.62 -21.28 8.67
CA PHE A 526 9.70 -20.32 8.55
C PHE A 526 10.37 -20.37 7.17
N GLU A 527 10.59 -21.56 6.61
CA GLU A 527 11.04 -21.74 5.22
C GLU A 527 10.07 -21.07 4.22
N ARG A 528 8.76 -21.17 4.45
CA ARG A 528 7.75 -20.43 3.66
C ARG A 528 7.88 -18.91 3.82
N LEU A 529 8.20 -18.39 5.02
CA LEU A 529 8.47 -16.96 5.23
C LEU A 529 9.70 -16.50 4.46
N ILE A 530 10.76 -17.30 4.41
CA ILE A 530 11.97 -17.00 3.62
C ILE A 530 11.64 -16.98 2.13
N ALA A 531 10.92 -17.97 1.62
CA ALA A 531 10.48 -18.02 0.22
C ALA A 531 9.61 -16.80 -0.15
N LEU A 532 8.68 -16.42 0.73
CA LEU A 532 7.90 -15.19 0.58
C LEU A 532 8.79 -13.94 0.57
N GLY A 533 9.82 -13.88 1.42
CA GLY A 533 10.81 -12.81 1.46
C GLY A 533 11.58 -12.65 0.15
N GLU A 534 12.01 -13.75 -0.45
CA GLU A 534 12.72 -13.77 -1.74
C GLU A 534 11.81 -13.28 -2.89
N ASP A 535 10.55 -13.72 -2.89
CA ASP A 535 9.56 -13.25 -3.87
C ASP A 535 9.23 -11.77 -3.67
N LEU A 536 9.03 -11.32 -2.43
CA LEU A 536 8.84 -9.91 -2.09
C LEU A 536 10.02 -9.08 -2.55
N GLN A 537 11.26 -9.50 -2.29
CA GLN A 537 12.46 -8.81 -2.76
C GLN A 537 12.47 -8.68 -4.29
N THR A 538 12.11 -9.75 -5.00
CA THR A 538 12.01 -9.73 -6.47
C THR A 538 10.94 -8.76 -6.97
N GLN A 539 9.83 -8.62 -6.25
CA GLN A 539 8.75 -7.69 -6.60
C GLN A 539 9.10 -6.23 -6.29
N LEU A 540 9.71 -5.98 -5.13
CA LEU A 540 10.09 -4.64 -4.67
C LEU A 540 11.32 -4.09 -5.41
N ILE A 541 12.16 -4.98 -5.96
CA ILE A 541 13.45 -4.64 -6.58
C ILE A 541 13.61 -5.34 -7.95
N PRO A 542 12.80 -5.00 -8.96
CA PRO A 542 12.75 -5.74 -10.23
C PRO A 542 14.06 -5.76 -11.03
N LEU A 543 14.95 -4.77 -10.83
CA LEU A 543 16.28 -4.74 -11.45
C LEU A 543 17.40 -5.36 -10.58
N GLY A 544 17.08 -5.90 -9.41
CA GLY A 544 18.06 -6.43 -8.44
C GLY A 544 18.93 -5.37 -7.77
N ILE A 545 18.74 -4.08 -8.09
CA ILE A 545 19.48 -2.96 -7.50
C ILE A 545 18.73 -2.52 -6.24
N VAL A 546 19.16 -3.04 -5.08
CA VAL A 546 18.68 -2.57 -3.79
C VAL A 546 19.10 -1.10 -3.63
N ARG A 547 18.17 -0.24 -3.22
CA ARG A 547 18.51 1.16 -2.96
C ARG A 547 19.61 1.23 -1.88
N PRO A 548 20.67 2.05 -2.06
CA PRO A 548 21.76 2.14 -1.09
C PRO A 548 21.31 2.52 0.32
N ASP A 549 20.27 3.35 0.45
CA ASP A 549 19.70 3.72 1.74
C ASP A 549 18.97 2.55 2.42
N TRP A 550 18.40 1.60 1.67
CA TRP A 550 17.77 0.41 2.25
C TRP A 550 18.81 -0.52 2.89
N GLN A 551 19.93 -0.74 2.20
CA GLN A 551 21.05 -1.53 2.74
C GLN A 551 21.69 -0.85 3.94
N THR A 552 21.90 0.46 3.87
CA THR A 552 22.48 1.24 4.96
C THR A 552 21.57 1.22 6.18
N ASN A 553 20.27 1.45 6.00
CA ASN A 553 19.30 1.42 7.09
C ASN A 553 19.16 0.01 7.70
N ALA A 554 19.23 -1.05 6.89
CA ALA A 554 19.27 -2.43 7.38
C ALA A 554 20.51 -2.67 8.25
N ALA A 555 21.69 -2.25 7.80
CA ALA A 555 22.95 -2.41 8.53
C ALA A 555 23.00 -1.61 9.86
N ILE A 556 22.38 -0.43 9.90
CA ILE A 556 22.24 0.35 11.14
C ILE A 556 21.32 -0.38 12.13
N LEU A 557 20.22 -0.97 11.65
CA LEU A 557 19.25 -1.67 12.50
C LEU A 557 19.80 -3.00 13.05
N SER A 558 20.50 -3.75 12.20
CA SER A 558 21.14 -5.02 12.57
C SER A 558 22.39 -4.84 13.44
N GLY A 559 22.91 -3.62 13.54
CA GLY A 559 24.12 -3.31 14.33
C GLY A 559 25.41 -3.77 13.65
N ALA A 560 25.36 -4.11 12.36
CA ALA A 560 26.51 -4.52 11.56
C ALA A 560 27.43 -3.35 11.17
N SER A 561 27.02 -2.09 11.40
CA SER A 561 27.84 -0.90 11.14
C SER A 561 28.77 -0.57 12.31
N THR A 562 30.09 -0.64 12.08
CA THR A 562 31.14 -0.21 13.02
C THR A 562 31.43 1.30 13.00
N GLU A 563 30.87 2.04 12.04
CA GLU A 563 30.97 3.51 11.93
C GLU A 563 29.67 4.18 12.41
N GLN A 564 29.77 5.35 13.05
CA GLN A 564 28.64 6.23 13.36
C GLN A 564 28.00 6.77 12.07
N ARG A 565 27.23 5.94 11.37
CA ARG A 565 26.47 6.34 10.17
C ARG A 565 25.06 6.75 10.58
N GLU A 566 24.62 7.91 10.09
CA GLU A 566 23.26 8.39 10.27
C GLU A 566 22.31 7.73 9.26
N PHE A 567 21.06 7.48 9.66
CA PHE A 567 20.00 7.06 8.74
C PHE A 567 19.80 8.14 7.67
N SER A 568 19.86 7.78 6.38
CA SER A 568 19.66 8.74 5.28
C SER A 568 18.42 8.40 4.45
N ARG A 569 17.69 9.42 4.01
CA ARG A 569 16.63 9.33 2.98
C ARG A 569 17.14 9.60 1.57
N THR A 570 18.36 10.10 1.44
CA THR A 570 18.99 10.49 0.17
C THR A 570 20.30 9.74 -0.03
N ALA A 571 20.69 9.54 -1.29
CA ALA A 571 22.07 9.15 -1.59
C ALA A 571 23.05 10.18 -0.97
N PRO A 572 24.28 9.78 -0.58
CA PRO A 572 25.25 10.65 0.09
C PRO A 572 25.60 11.94 -0.68
N ASP A 573 25.28 12.01 -1.97
CA ASP A 573 25.55 13.14 -2.87
C ASP A 573 24.33 14.06 -3.11
N GLY A 574 23.18 13.79 -2.48
CA GLY A 574 21.97 14.59 -2.64
C GLY A 574 21.33 14.53 -4.04
N THR A 575 21.82 13.68 -4.95
CA THR A 575 21.26 13.58 -6.30
C THR A 575 20.09 12.60 -6.35
N GLN A 576 18.93 13.09 -6.79
CA GLN A 576 17.76 12.25 -7.06
C GLN A 576 18.03 11.44 -8.34
N ASN A 577 18.57 10.23 -8.18
CA ASN A 577 18.90 9.38 -9.32
C ASN A 577 17.62 8.91 -10.03
N VAL A 578 17.35 9.43 -11.23
CA VAL A 578 16.29 8.97 -12.15
C VAL A 578 16.32 7.44 -12.34
N VAL A 579 17.53 6.87 -12.30
CA VAL A 579 17.79 5.42 -12.36
C VAL A 579 17.15 4.68 -11.18
N SER A 580 17.17 5.24 -9.97
CA SER A 580 16.57 4.62 -8.77
C SER A 580 15.03 4.62 -8.81
N ALA A 581 14.43 5.66 -9.40
CA ALA A 581 12.99 5.72 -9.62
C ALA A 581 12.53 4.77 -10.74
N LEU A 582 13.34 4.54 -11.77
CA LEU A 582 13.05 3.52 -12.80
C LEU A 582 13.25 2.10 -12.26
N ALA A 583 14.21 1.89 -11.35
CA ALA A 583 14.48 0.61 -10.72
C ALA A 583 13.39 0.13 -9.74
N SER A 584 12.50 1.04 -9.28
CA SER A 584 11.47 0.77 -8.25
C SER A 584 10.04 1.04 -8.74
N TRP A 585 9.81 1.08 -10.06
CA TRP A 585 8.53 1.52 -10.64
C TRP A 585 7.29 0.76 -10.14
N ARG A 586 7.43 -0.53 -9.79
CA ARG A 586 6.36 -1.37 -9.22
C ARG A 586 5.91 -0.93 -7.83
N THR A 587 6.75 -0.20 -7.12
CA THR A 587 6.47 0.28 -5.75
C THR A 587 6.27 1.79 -5.69
N ILE A 588 6.11 2.48 -6.83
CA ILE A 588 5.88 3.94 -6.86
C ILE A 588 4.41 4.27 -6.72
N LEU A 589 3.51 3.48 -7.33
CA LEU A 589 2.08 3.77 -7.33
C LEU A 589 1.35 2.93 -6.28
N PRO A 590 0.57 3.56 -5.38
CA PRO A 590 -0.21 2.88 -4.35
C PRO A 590 -1.06 1.72 -4.87
N ARG A 591 -1.81 1.93 -5.96
CA ARG A 591 -2.68 0.89 -6.54
C ARG A 591 -1.89 -0.31 -7.04
N GLN A 592 -0.82 -0.07 -7.78
CA GLN A 592 0.03 -1.14 -8.31
C GLN A 592 0.62 -1.98 -7.18
N ALA A 593 1.11 -1.33 -6.12
CA ALA A 593 1.70 -2.02 -4.98
C ALA A 593 0.67 -2.89 -4.24
N GLN A 594 -0.51 -2.36 -3.91
CA GLN A 594 -1.55 -3.16 -3.24
C GLN A 594 -1.97 -4.37 -4.08
N ASP A 595 -2.17 -4.19 -5.40
CA ASP A 595 -2.57 -5.27 -6.29
C ASP A 595 -1.49 -6.37 -6.38
N ASP A 596 -0.24 -5.99 -6.67
CA ASP A 596 0.86 -6.94 -6.84
C ASP A 596 1.16 -7.72 -5.55
N LEU A 597 1.10 -7.05 -4.39
CA LEU A 597 1.27 -7.69 -3.09
C LEU A 597 0.10 -8.61 -2.75
N SER A 598 -1.14 -8.21 -3.04
CA SER A 598 -2.32 -9.07 -2.83
C SER A 598 -2.21 -10.34 -3.66
N VAL A 599 -1.80 -10.23 -4.92
CA VAL A 599 -1.56 -11.39 -5.81
C VAL A 599 -0.47 -12.28 -5.25
N LEU A 600 0.63 -11.69 -4.76
CA LEU A 600 1.72 -12.45 -4.17
C LEU A 600 1.28 -13.21 -2.93
N PHE A 601 0.60 -12.54 -1.98
CA PHE A 601 0.10 -13.19 -0.77
C PHE A 601 -0.91 -14.29 -1.10
N LEU A 602 -1.82 -14.08 -2.06
CA LEU A 602 -2.76 -15.10 -2.50
C LEU A 602 -2.04 -16.34 -3.07
N LYS A 603 -0.97 -16.14 -3.84
CA LYS A 603 -0.12 -17.25 -4.37
C LYS A 603 0.59 -18.02 -3.26
N HIS A 604 0.91 -17.36 -2.16
CA HIS A 604 1.48 -17.99 -0.95
C HIS A 604 0.44 -18.62 -0.01
N GLY A 605 -0.82 -18.67 -0.45
CA GLY A 605 -1.93 -19.32 0.26
C GLY A 605 -2.58 -18.44 1.33
N ALA A 606 -2.42 -17.11 1.26
CA ALA A 606 -3.08 -16.20 2.19
C ALA A 606 -4.58 -16.11 1.93
N GLN A 607 -5.36 -15.95 3.00
CA GLN A 607 -6.72 -15.44 2.92
C GLN A 607 -6.67 -13.91 2.78
N LEU A 608 -7.50 -13.36 1.89
CA LEU A 608 -7.59 -11.91 1.66
C LEU A 608 -9.00 -11.41 1.93
N TRP A 609 -9.16 -10.56 2.95
CA TRP A 609 -10.44 -9.94 3.27
C TRP A 609 -10.44 -8.46 2.88
N PHE A 610 -11.21 -8.11 1.86
CA PHE A 610 -11.38 -6.76 1.36
C PHE A 610 -12.46 -6.04 2.16
N LEU A 611 -12.11 -4.89 2.74
CA LEU A 611 -13.01 -3.98 3.42
C LEU A 611 -13.04 -2.67 2.64
N ARG A 612 -14.12 -2.43 1.89
CA ARG A 612 -14.26 -1.29 0.99
C ARG A 612 -15.30 -0.31 1.49
N THR A 613 -14.98 0.98 1.44
CA THR A 613 -15.91 2.10 1.65
C THR A 613 -15.92 2.99 0.41
N ASN A 614 -17.09 3.49 0.01
CA ASN A 614 -17.22 4.36 -1.16
C ASN A 614 -17.84 5.71 -0.74
N GLN A 615 -17.09 6.59 -0.07
CA GLN A 615 -17.62 7.85 0.47
C GLN A 615 -18.87 7.64 1.35
N VAL A 616 -18.66 7.05 2.53
CA VAL A 616 -19.73 6.65 3.44
C VAL A 616 -19.86 7.61 4.64
N GLY A 617 -21.00 7.58 5.32
CA GLY A 617 -21.41 8.61 6.28
C GLY A 617 -22.61 9.37 5.73
N GLY A 618 -22.71 10.67 6.01
CA GLY A 618 -23.76 11.50 5.41
C GLY A 618 -23.45 11.83 3.95
N ASN A 619 -24.50 12.08 3.17
CA ASN A 619 -24.41 12.29 1.74
C ASN A 619 -23.98 13.74 1.42
N ASN A 620 -22.79 13.88 0.83
CA ASN A 620 -22.35 15.14 0.22
C ASN A 620 -22.55 15.05 -1.30
N PRO A 621 -23.60 15.64 -1.89
CA PRO A 621 -23.87 15.53 -3.33
C PRO A 621 -22.86 16.24 -4.23
N ASP A 622 -22.00 17.12 -3.68
CA ASP A 622 -21.06 17.92 -4.47
C ASP A 622 -19.78 17.16 -4.88
N ILE A 623 -19.57 15.96 -4.32
CA ILE A 623 -18.41 15.11 -4.57
C ILE A 623 -18.81 13.72 -5.07
N THR A 624 -17.91 13.07 -5.79
CA THR A 624 -18.05 11.66 -6.20
C THR A 624 -16.78 10.88 -5.89
N PRO A 625 -16.85 9.55 -5.64
CA PRO A 625 -15.66 8.76 -5.39
C PRO A 625 -14.96 8.43 -6.73
N ILE A 626 -13.63 8.52 -6.77
CA ILE A 626 -12.83 8.12 -7.93
C ILE A 626 -11.88 7.00 -7.51
N ALA A 627 -11.83 5.91 -8.27
CA ALA A 627 -10.92 4.80 -8.02
C ALA A 627 -9.44 5.25 -8.14
N PRO A 628 -8.54 4.74 -7.28
CA PRO A 628 -7.10 4.86 -7.51
C PRO A 628 -6.72 4.01 -8.73
N THR A 629 -5.80 4.52 -9.54
CA THR A 629 -5.41 3.90 -10.79
C THR A 629 -3.95 3.47 -10.76
N GLN A 630 -3.63 2.46 -11.56
CA GLN A 630 -2.25 2.23 -12.01
C GLN A 630 -1.82 3.39 -12.93
N ALA A 631 -0.56 3.38 -13.38
CA ALA A 631 -0.01 4.45 -14.22
C ALA A 631 -0.86 4.62 -15.48
N PHE A 632 -1.31 5.86 -15.77
CA PHE A 632 -2.14 6.19 -16.94
C PHE A 632 -3.50 5.46 -16.98
N GLY A 633 -4.03 5.01 -15.84
CA GLY A 633 -5.21 4.14 -15.81
C GLY A 633 -6.51 4.78 -16.30
N LEU A 634 -6.60 6.12 -16.38
CA LEU A 634 -7.75 6.81 -16.99
C LEU A 634 -7.68 6.88 -18.52
N TRP A 635 -6.56 6.48 -19.13
CA TRP A 635 -6.40 6.46 -20.59
C TRP A 635 -6.84 5.10 -21.14
N THR A 636 -8.15 4.97 -21.31
CA THR A 636 -8.78 3.76 -21.83
C THR A 636 -8.90 3.77 -23.36
N LEU A 637 -9.04 2.58 -23.97
CA LEU A 637 -9.42 2.48 -25.37
C LEU A 637 -10.85 3.03 -25.55
N PRO A 638 -11.09 3.91 -26.55
CA PRO A 638 -12.40 4.48 -26.80
C PRO A 638 -13.50 3.41 -26.88
N GLY A 639 -14.57 3.57 -26.11
CA GLY A 639 -15.69 2.63 -26.04
C GLY A 639 -15.46 1.40 -25.14
N THR A 640 -14.38 1.36 -24.35
CA THR A 640 -14.07 0.27 -23.42
C THR A 640 -13.53 0.79 -22.08
N GLU A 641 -13.47 -0.09 -21.08
CA GLU A 641 -12.82 0.17 -19.78
C GLU A 641 -11.35 -0.26 -19.76
N ILE A 642 -10.77 -0.65 -20.90
CA ILE A 642 -9.42 -1.24 -20.95
C ILE A 642 -8.37 -0.12 -20.90
N PRO A 643 -7.55 -0.01 -19.84
CA PRO A 643 -6.53 1.03 -19.71
C PRO A 643 -5.27 0.66 -20.51
N ILE A 644 -5.36 0.74 -21.85
CA ILE A 644 -4.33 0.18 -22.75
C ILE A 644 -2.94 0.73 -22.50
N VAL A 645 -2.81 2.02 -22.18
CA VAL A 645 -1.50 2.63 -21.91
C VAL A 645 -0.91 2.04 -20.63
N SER A 646 -1.74 1.83 -19.60
CA SER A 646 -1.33 1.17 -18.35
C SER A 646 -0.90 -0.28 -18.61
N VAL A 647 -1.70 -1.03 -19.36
CA VAL A 647 -1.41 -2.43 -19.72
C VAL A 647 -0.08 -2.54 -20.46
N LEU A 648 0.14 -1.69 -21.48
CA LEU A 648 1.37 -1.67 -22.25
C LEU A 648 2.57 -1.23 -21.39
N PHE A 649 2.39 -0.21 -20.55
CA PHE A 649 3.41 0.24 -19.62
C PHE A 649 3.86 -0.91 -18.70
N THR A 650 2.93 -1.58 -18.04
CA THR A 650 3.21 -2.70 -17.13
C THR A 650 3.86 -3.88 -17.84
N ARG A 651 3.46 -4.19 -19.07
CA ARG A 651 4.09 -5.23 -19.90
C ARG A 651 5.53 -4.89 -20.26
N VAL A 652 5.75 -3.70 -20.81
CA VAL A 652 7.07 -3.21 -21.25
C VAL A 652 8.04 -3.16 -20.07
N PHE A 653 7.70 -2.40 -19.02
CA PHE A 653 8.59 -2.23 -17.87
C PHE A 653 8.71 -3.51 -17.03
N GLY A 654 7.69 -4.38 -17.06
CA GLY A 654 7.76 -5.69 -16.41
C GLY A 654 8.73 -6.67 -17.09
N ALA A 655 9.00 -6.49 -18.39
CA ALA A 655 9.92 -7.32 -19.14
C ALA A 655 11.38 -6.83 -19.12
N VAL A 656 11.60 -5.56 -18.75
CA VAL A 656 12.93 -4.96 -18.62
C VAL A 656 13.51 -5.31 -17.25
N LYS A 657 14.16 -6.49 -17.16
CA LYS A 657 14.92 -6.90 -16.00
C LYS A 657 16.11 -7.80 -16.35
N LEU A 658 17.11 -7.77 -15.49
CA LEU A 658 18.29 -8.63 -15.60
C LEU A 658 17.93 -10.05 -15.13
N PRO A 659 18.19 -11.10 -15.95
CA PRO A 659 17.96 -12.47 -15.52
C PRO A 659 18.87 -12.85 -14.35
N ASN A 660 18.32 -13.57 -13.37
CA ASN A 660 19.11 -14.19 -12.30
C ASN A 660 19.75 -15.51 -12.78
N GLN A 661 20.52 -16.18 -11.92
CA GLN A 661 21.22 -17.42 -12.28
C GLN A 661 20.28 -18.54 -12.76
N TRP A 662 19.12 -18.72 -12.11
CA TRP A 662 18.13 -19.71 -12.52
C TRP A 662 17.53 -19.38 -13.89
N GLU A 663 17.23 -18.10 -14.14
CA GLU A 663 16.68 -17.63 -15.42
C GLU A 663 17.69 -17.78 -16.57
N TRP A 664 18.98 -17.61 -16.30
CA TRP A 664 20.04 -17.95 -17.26
C TRP A 664 20.08 -19.44 -17.56
N ASN A 665 19.96 -20.30 -16.54
CA ASN A 665 19.90 -21.74 -16.74
C ASN A 665 18.67 -22.13 -17.58
N VAL A 666 17.49 -21.53 -17.32
CA VAL A 666 16.28 -21.73 -18.14
C VAL A 666 16.56 -21.38 -19.60
N THR A 667 17.19 -20.23 -19.86
CA THR A 667 17.54 -19.78 -21.22
C THR A 667 18.48 -20.77 -21.91
N LEU A 668 19.48 -21.29 -21.19
CA LEU A 668 20.41 -22.29 -21.69
C LEU A 668 19.71 -23.62 -22.02
N TRP A 669 18.86 -24.12 -21.12
CA TRP A 669 18.08 -25.35 -21.34
C TRP A 669 17.11 -25.21 -22.50
N ALA A 670 16.47 -24.04 -22.66
CA ALA A 670 15.61 -23.76 -23.80
C ALA A 670 16.40 -23.78 -25.12
N LEU A 671 17.62 -23.23 -25.15
CA LEU A 671 18.51 -23.29 -26.32
C LEU A 671 18.91 -24.73 -26.67
N LEU A 672 19.23 -25.55 -25.66
CA LEU A 672 19.54 -26.96 -25.85
C LEU A 672 18.33 -27.74 -26.37
N GLY A 673 17.16 -27.55 -25.74
CA GLY A 673 15.90 -28.17 -26.17
C GLY A 673 15.51 -27.76 -27.60
N TYR A 674 15.70 -26.50 -27.96
CA TYR A 674 15.54 -26.03 -29.34
C TYR A 674 16.47 -26.80 -30.30
N SER A 675 17.76 -26.86 -29.96
CA SER A 675 18.81 -27.44 -30.80
C SER A 675 18.62 -28.95 -31.04
N LEU A 676 18.15 -29.69 -30.01
CA LEU A 676 17.87 -31.13 -30.09
C LEU A 676 16.83 -31.49 -31.14
N VAL A 677 15.89 -30.58 -31.44
CA VAL A 677 14.88 -30.76 -32.48
C VAL A 677 15.33 -30.13 -33.79
N ALA A 678 15.85 -28.89 -33.71
CA ALA A 678 16.14 -28.08 -34.89
C ALA A 678 17.29 -28.64 -35.74
N LEU A 679 18.36 -29.12 -35.11
CA LEU A 679 19.52 -29.64 -35.85
C LEU A 679 19.18 -30.94 -36.59
N PRO A 680 18.63 -32.00 -35.94
CA PRO A 680 18.32 -33.24 -36.66
C PRO A 680 17.29 -33.02 -37.77
N LEU A 681 16.21 -32.30 -37.48
CA LEU A 681 15.16 -32.03 -38.47
C LEU A 681 15.69 -31.19 -39.64
N GLY A 682 16.42 -30.13 -39.32
CA GLY A 682 16.96 -29.21 -40.30
C GLY A 682 17.99 -29.88 -41.22
N PHE A 683 18.87 -30.73 -40.70
CA PHE A 683 19.82 -31.49 -41.53
C PHE A 683 19.13 -32.63 -42.31
N ALA A 684 18.21 -33.37 -41.69
CA ALA A 684 17.48 -34.46 -42.35
C ALA A 684 16.67 -33.97 -43.56
N LEU A 685 16.03 -32.80 -43.43
CA LEU A 685 15.27 -32.17 -44.51
C LEU A 685 16.13 -31.28 -45.42
N ARG A 686 17.46 -31.32 -45.27
CA ARG A 686 18.46 -30.54 -46.04
C ARG A 686 18.22 -29.03 -46.00
N PHE A 687 17.48 -28.55 -45.00
CA PHE A 687 17.27 -27.14 -44.78
C PHE A 687 18.53 -26.51 -44.18
N LEU A 688 19.13 -27.10 -43.15
CA LEU A 688 20.40 -26.65 -42.57
C LEU A 688 21.58 -27.27 -43.33
N GLN A 689 22.61 -26.47 -43.61
CA GLN A 689 23.83 -26.91 -44.27
C GLN A 689 25.03 -26.23 -43.62
N PHE A 690 26.00 -27.01 -43.15
CA PHE A 690 27.20 -26.44 -42.53
C PHE A 690 28.04 -25.69 -43.59
N LYS A 691 27.94 -24.36 -43.56
CA LYS A 691 28.56 -23.43 -44.49
C LYS A 691 29.02 -22.20 -43.71
N PRO A 692 30.16 -22.27 -43.01
CA PRO A 692 30.67 -21.16 -42.23
C PRO A 692 30.97 -19.98 -43.15
N TRP A 693 30.31 -18.86 -42.88
CA TRP A 693 30.43 -17.63 -43.66
C TRP A 693 31.84 -17.07 -43.51
N ARG A 694 32.71 -17.13 -44.52
CA ARG A 694 34.10 -16.66 -44.43
C ARG A 694 34.18 -15.13 -44.51
N THR A 695 34.38 -14.46 -43.38
CA THR A 695 34.61 -13.00 -43.31
C THR A 695 35.57 -12.60 -42.17
N VAL A 696 35.95 -11.32 -42.07
CA VAL A 696 36.85 -10.76 -41.04
C VAL A 696 36.12 -10.64 -39.69
N ARG A 697 36.80 -10.93 -38.58
CA ARG A 697 36.23 -10.98 -37.21
C ARG A 697 35.35 -9.79 -36.82
N TRP A 698 35.73 -8.57 -37.22
CA TRP A 698 34.93 -7.36 -36.95
C TRP A 698 33.60 -7.30 -37.70
N GLN A 699 33.53 -7.89 -38.90
CA GLN A 699 32.27 -7.98 -39.65
C GLN A 699 31.29 -8.98 -39.01
N TYR A 700 31.78 -10.02 -38.32
CA TYR A 700 30.93 -10.88 -37.50
C TYR A 700 30.32 -10.15 -36.30
N LEU A 701 31.10 -9.34 -35.59
CA LEU A 701 30.61 -8.54 -34.46
C LEU A 701 29.56 -7.51 -34.92
N ILE A 702 29.83 -6.80 -36.02
CA ILE A 702 28.88 -5.86 -36.61
C ILE A 702 27.62 -6.60 -37.12
N ALA A 703 27.76 -7.79 -37.72
CA ALA A 703 26.64 -8.61 -38.15
C ALA A 703 25.80 -9.14 -36.97
N ALA A 704 26.44 -9.57 -35.88
CA ALA A 704 25.76 -10.01 -34.66
C ALA A 704 24.93 -8.88 -34.05
N ILE A 705 25.45 -7.66 -33.99
CA ILE A 705 24.73 -6.49 -33.44
C ILE A 705 23.64 -5.99 -34.41
N ARG A 706 23.97 -5.74 -35.68
CA ARG A 706 23.04 -5.12 -36.66
C ARG A 706 21.97 -6.06 -37.19
N TRP A 707 22.31 -7.33 -37.43
CA TRP A 707 21.44 -8.26 -38.15
C TRP A 707 20.76 -9.28 -37.24
N CYS A 708 21.26 -9.51 -36.02
CA CYS A 708 20.74 -10.56 -35.14
C CYS A 708 20.12 -10.00 -33.86
N PHE A 709 20.82 -9.12 -33.14
CA PHE A 709 20.32 -8.60 -31.87
C PHE A 709 19.13 -7.65 -32.06
N LEU A 710 19.23 -6.65 -32.96
CA LEU A 710 18.17 -5.65 -33.12
C LEU A 710 16.85 -6.25 -33.65
N PRO A 711 16.83 -7.14 -34.67
CA PRO A 711 15.59 -7.78 -35.10
C PRO A 711 15.00 -8.72 -34.05
N ALA A 712 15.83 -9.48 -33.32
CA ALA A 712 15.36 -10.34 -32.24
C ALA A 712 14.72 -9.54 -31.10
N VAL A 713 15.33 -8.42 -30.69
CA VAL A 713 14.72 -7.51 -29.69
C VAL A 713 13.35 -7.04 -30.17
N VAL A 714 13.23 -6.57 -31.41
CA VAL A 714 11.97 -6.02 -31.93
C VAL A 714 10.89 -7.09 -32.07
N GLU A 715 11.23 -8.26 -32.63
CA GLU A 715 10.28 -9.36 -32.79
C GLU A 715 9.82 -9.88 -31.42
N GLU A 716 10.74 -10.15 -30.49
CA GLU A 716 10.37 -10.61 -29.15
C GLU A 716 9.63 -9.54 -28.34
N PHE A 717 9.97 -8.27 -28.51
CA PHE A 717 9.22 -7.16 -27.91
C PHE A 717 7.78 -7.15 -28.37
N ILE A 718 7.51 -7.26 -29.68
CA ILE A 718 6.14 -7.25 -30.20
C ILE A 718 5.40 -8.53 -29.79
N PHE A 719 5.98 -9.70 -30.05
CA PHE A 719 5.25 -10.96 -29.93
C PHE A 719 5.16 -11.50 -28.51
N ARG A 720 6.14 -11.23 -27.64
CA ARG A 720 6.18 -11.78 -26.28
C ARG A 720 5.94 -10.71 -25.23
N VAL A 721 6.43 -9.48 -25.42
CA VAL A 721 6.21 -8.42 -24.42
C VAL A 721 4.89 -7.68 -24.63
N LEU A 722 4.62 -7.18 -25.83
CA LEU A 722 3.40 -6.38 -26.07
C LEU A 722 2.15 -7.24 -26.12
N LEU A 723 2.20 -8.44 -26.71
CA LEU A 723 1.04 -9.31 -26.89
C LEU A 723 0.72 -10.17 -25.66
N LEU A 724 1.72 -10.79 -25.02
CA LEU A 724 1.48 -11.65 -23.87
C LEU A 724 1.32 -10.84 -22.59
N PRO A 725 0.42 -11.24 -21.68
CA PRO A 725 0.46 -10.73 -20.32
C PRO A 725 1.81 -11.09 -19.67
N SER A 726 2.32 -10.18 -18.83
CA SER A 726 3.47 -10.49 -17.97
C SER A 726 3.17 -11.77 -17.17
N PRO A 727 4.12 -12.71 -16.99
CA PRO A 727 3.91 -13.90 -16.16
C PRO A 727 3.57 -13.59 -14.70
N ARG A 728 3.90 -12.37 -14.25
CA ARG A 728 3.58 -11.87 -12.91
C ARG A 728 2.26 -11.10 -12.85
N ALA A 729 1.62 -10.84 -13.99
CA ALA A 729 0.33 -10.16 -14.02
C ALA A 729 -0.75 -11.04 -13.36
N ALA A 730 -1.76 -10.37 -12.80
CA ALA A 730 -2.91 -11.00 -12.18
C ALA A 730 -3.92 -11.53 -13.24
N VAL A 731 -3.45 -12.40 -14.13
CA VAL A 731 -4.27 -13.08 -15.13
C VAL A 731 -4.31 -14.58 -14.85
N THR A 732 -5.41 -15.23 -15.22
CA THR A 732 -5.52 -16.68 -15.10
C THR A 732 -4.60 -17.38 -16.10
N GLU A 733 -4.18 -18.61 -15.77
CA GLU A 733 -3.35 -19.42 -16.68
C GLU A 733 -4.03 -19.65 -18.02
N GLN A 734 -5.34 -19.88 -18.01
CA GLN A 734 -6.15 -20.06 -19.21
C GLN A 734 -6.08 -18.86 -20.16
N ILE A 735 -6.28 -17.64 -19.63
CA ILE A 735 -6.16 -16.40 -20.42
C ILE A 735 -4.73 -16.26 -20.95
N TRP A 736 -3.73 -16.56 -20.13
CA TRP A 736 -2.34 -16.50 -20.54
C TRP A 736 -2.05 -17.45 -21.72
N PHE A 737 -2.52 -18.70 -21.65
CA PHE A 737 -2.34 -19.70 -22.71
C PHE A 737 -3.08 -19.32 -24.00
N ILE A 738 -4.27 -18.73 -23.92
CA ILE A 738 -4.98 -18.22 -25.10
C ILE A 738 -4.14 -17.17 -25.82
N TRP A 739 -3.59 -16.20 -25.08
CA TRP A 739 -2.69 -15.19 -25.66
C TRP A 739 -1.38 -15.79 -26.18
N ALA A 740 -0.83 -16.81 -25.51
CA ALA A 740 0.36 -17.53 -25.95
C ALA A 740 0.16 -18.23 -27.29
N ILE A 741 -0.96 -18.92 -27.47
CA ILE A 741 -1.32 -19.59 -28.72
C ILE A 741 -1.56 -18.56 -29.82
N ALA A 742 -2.37 -17.53 -29.55
CA ALA A 742 -2.64 -16.47 -30.53
C ALA A 742 -1.34 -15.75 -30.95
N GLY A 743 -0.49 -15.40 -29.99
CA GLY A 743 0.82 -14.77 -30.23
C GLY A 743 1.76 -15.67 -31.04
N LEU A 744 1.78 -16.97 -30.78
CA LEU A 744 2.57 -17.94 -31.55
C LEU A 744 2.09 -18.04 -33.01
N ILE A 745 0.78 -18.11 -33.24
CA ILE A 745 0.19 -18.14 -34.59
C ILE A 745 0.58 -16.87 -35.35
N LEU A 746 0.42 -15.71 -34.73
CA LEU A 746 0.80 -14.42 -35.33
C LEU A 746 2.30 -14.35 -35.63
N PHE A 747 3.15 -14.84 -34.73
CA PHE A 747 4.59 -14.90 -34.92
C PHE A 747 4.98 -15.76 -36.13
N VAL A 748 4.37 -16.94 -36.30
CA VAL A 748 4.65 -17.80 -37.45
C VAL A 748 4.12 -17.18 -38.75
N ALA A 749 2.91 -16.62 -38.73
CA ALA A 749 2.30 -15.96 -39.89
C ALA A 749 3.04 -14.66 -40.31
N PHE A 750 3.76 -14.03 -39.39
CA PHE A 750 4.55 -12.83 -39.66
C PHE A 750 5.63 -13.05 -40.71
N TYR A 751 6.26 -14.23 -40.79
CA TYR A 751 7.36 -14.47 -41.74
C TYR A 751 6.91 -14.54 -43.21
N PRO A 752 5.85 -15.30 -43.57
CA PRO A 752 5.25 -15.23 -44.90
C PRO A 752 4.81 -13.80 -45.27
N PHE A 753 4.18 -13.08 -44.33
CA PHE A 753 3.77 -11.69 -44.54
C PHE A 753 4.97 -10.78 -44.81
N LYS A 754 6.05 -10.91 -44.02
CA LYS A 754 7.31 -10.18 -44.17
C LYS A 754 7.95 -10.45 -45.54
N ALA A 755 7.85 -11.67 -46.05
CA ALA A 755 8.35 -12.03 -47.39
C ALA A 755 7.61 -11.32 -48.53
N ILE A 756 6.31 -11.05 -48.35
CA ILE A 756 5.49 -10.36 -49.37
C ILE A 756 5.73 -8.85 -49.31
N THR A 757 5.88 -8.30 -48.11
CA THR A 757 5.79 -6.85 -47.87
C THR A 757 7.15 -6.19 -47.63
N LEU A 758 7.81 -6.56 -46.52
CA LEU A 758 8.96 -5.83 -45.96
C LEU A 758 10.32 -6.35 -46.44
N GLN A 759 10.43 -7.65 -46.72
CA GLN A 759 11.69 -8.33 -47.04
C GLN A 759 11.48 -9.37 -48.15
N LYS A 760 11.34 -8.88 -49.38
CA LYS A 760 11.11 -9.72 -50.58
C LYS A 760 12.20 -10.76 -50.83
N THR A 761 13.43 -10.51 -50.38
CA THR A 761 14.54 -11.46 -50.48
C THR A 761 14.37 -12.70 -49.59
N GLY A 762 13.45 -12.66 -48.62
CA GLY A 762 13.05 -13.82 -47.82
C GLY A 762 12.22 -14.84 -48.59
N ASN A 763 11.71 -14.52 -49.78
CA ASN A 763 11.00 -15.46 -50.65
C ASN A 763 12.02 -16.28 -51.48
N PRO A 764 11.97 -17.63 -51.51
CA PRO A 764 10.93 -18.53 -50.96
C PRO A 764 11.20 -19.08 -49.56
N CYS A 765 12.31 -18.72 -48.93
CA CYS A 765 12.70 -19.26 -47.61
C CYS A 765 11.59 -19.13 -46.55
N PHE A 766 10.93 -17.98 -46.45
CA PHE A 766 9.90 -17.72 -45.45
C PHE A 766 8.56 -18.41 -45.72
N PHE A 767 8.36 -18.98 -46.92
CA PHE A 767 7.22 -19.86 -47.23
C PHE A 767 7.56 -21.34 -47.07
N ASN A 768 8.83 -21.68 -46.83
CA ASN A 768 9.25 -23.06 -46.73
C ASN A 768 8.65 -23.71 -45.46
N PRO A 769 7.94 -24.84 -45.57
CA PRO A 769 7.33 -25.49 -44.41
C PRO A 769 8.32 -25.88 -43.32
N VAL A 770 9.55 -26.29 -43.69
CA VAL A 770 10.60 -26.63 -42.72
C VAL A 770 11.06 -25.39 -41.97
N PHE A 771 11.20 -24.26 -42.65
CA PHE A 771 11.49 -22.98 -42.00
C PHE A 771 10.39 -22.60 -41.01
N LEU A 772 9.12 -22.69 -41.41
CA LEU A 772 7.98 -22.36 -40.54
C LEU A 772 7.86 -23.28 -39.33
N ILE A 773 8.17 -24.58 -39.47
CA ILE A 773 8.24 -25.51 -38.33
C ILE A 773 9.37 -25.12 -37.37
N LEU A 774 10.57 -24.84 -37.88
CA LEU A 774 11.72 -24.45 -37.05
C LEU A 774 11.50 -23.11 -36.34
N VAL A 775 10.88 -22.15 -37.03
CA VAL A 775 10.49 -20.85 -36.44
C VAL A 775 9.35 -21.04 -35.44
N GLY A 776 8.36 -21.87 -35.73
CA GLY A 776 7.29 -22.21 -34.77
C GLY A 776 7.87 -22.81 -33.50
N TRP A 777 8.83 -23.73 -33.63
CA TRP A 777 9.52 -24.32 -32.48
C TRP A 777 10.37 -23.30 -31.71
N LEU A 778 11.07 -22.40 -32.41
CA LEU A 778 11.76 -21.28 -31.77
C LEU A 778 10.76 -20.39 -31.02
N GLY A 779 9.60 -20.12 -31.62
CA GLY A 779 8.54 -19.34 -31.01
C GLY A 779 7.99 -19.98 -29.74
N VAL A 780 7.84 -21.31 -29.70
CA VAL A 780 7.47 -22.08 -28.50
C VAL A 780 8.56 -21.95 -27.44
N ALA A 781 9.82 -22.16 -27.79
CA ALA A 781 10.96 -22.05 -26.85
C ALA A 781 11.07 -20.64 -26.25
N CYS A 782 10.93 -19.58 -27.06
CA CYS A 782 10.88 -18.19 -26.59
C CYS A 782 9.68 -17.94 -25.69
N THR A 783 8.48 -18.43 -26.04
CA THR A 783 7.27 -18.26 -25.21
C THR A 783 7.39 -18.97 -23.86
N ILE A 784 7.92 -20.19 -23.80
CA ILE A 784 8.18 -20.91 -22.54
C ILE A 784 9.25 -20.17 -21.71
N THR A 785 10.32 -19.71 -22.35
CA THR A 785 11.37 -18.94 -21.67
C THR A 785 10.81 -17.63 -21.11
N TYR A 786 9.92 -16.96 -21.86
CA TYR A 786 9.23 -15.76 -21.37
C TYR A 786 8.29 -16.07 -20.21
N LEU A 787 7.53 -17.16 -20.26
CA LEU A 787 6.66 -17.59 -19.16
C LEU A 787 7.45 -17.76 -17.86
N LEU A 788 8.61 -18.42 -17.93
CA LEU A 788 9.42 -18.75 -16.77
C LEU A 788 10.24 -17.55 -16.24
N THR A 789 10.77 -16.73 -17.13
CA THR A 789 11.69 -15.64 -16.74
C THR A 789 10.99 -14.29 -16.68
N GLY A 790 10.03 -14.04 -17.56
CA GLY A 790 9.45 -12.74 -17.84
C GLY A 790 10.46 -11.70 -18.33
N SER A 791 11.64 -12.11 -18.83
CA SER A 791 12.71 -11.18 -19.24
C SER A 791 12.78 -11.06 -20.76
N LEU A 792 12.72 -9.82 -21.27
CA LEU A 792 12.98 -9.52 -22.68
C LEU A 792 14.42 -9.88 -23.08
N LEU A 793 15.39 -9.67 -22.18
CA LEU A 793 16.80 -9.95 -22.47
C LEU A 793 17.04 -11.44 -22.68
N ALA A 794 16.48 -12.29 -21.83
CA ALA A 794 16.61 -13.75 -21.93
C ALA A 794 16.11 -14.27 -23.28
N ILE A 795 14.89 -13.91 -23.67
CA ILE A 795 14.28 -14.37 -24.94
C ILE A 795 14.94 -13.75 -26.17
N THR A 796 15.40 -12.50 -26.07
CA THR A 796 16.17 -11.85 -27.15
C THR A 796 17.46 -12.61 -27.42
N LEU A 797 18.17 -13.03 -26.37
CA LEU A 797 19.42 -13.78 -26.51
C LEU A 797 19.17 -15.18 -27.05
N LEU A 798 18.14 -15.88 -26.58
CA LEU A 798 17.74 -17.18 -27.11
C LEU A 798 17.47 -17.10 -28.63
N HIS A 799 16.58 -16.18 -29.05
CA HIS A 799 16.27 -15.97 -30.46
C HIS A 799 17.53 -15.53 -31.24
N GLY A 800 18.22 -14.51 -30.74
CA GLY A 800 19.39 -13.92 -31.39
C GLY A 800 20.51 -14.93 -31.66
N VAL A 801 20.81 -15.83 -30.71
CA VAL A 801 21.81 -16.89 -30.87
C VAL A 801 21.39 -17.89 -31.95
N VAL A 802 20.13 -18.35 -31.93
CA VAL A 802 19.59 -19.28 -32.93
C VAL A 802 19.71 -18.68 -34.34
N PHE A 803 19.29 -17.43 -34.50
CA PHE A 803 19.37 -16.73 -35.79
C PHE A 803 20.82 -16.51 -36.23
N LEU A 804 21.70 -16.08 -35.32
CA LEU A 804 23.11 -15.86 -35.62
C LEU A 804 23.80 -17.13 -36.12
N VAL A 805 23.60 -18.24 -35.41
CA VAL A 805 24.16 -19.56 -35.80
C VAL A 805 23.61 -19.99 -37.15
N TRP A 806 22.31 -19.81 -37.39
CA TRP A 806 21.71 -20.18 -38.67
C TRP A 806 22.29 -19.40 -39.85
N ILE A 807 22.39 -18.08 -39.72
CA ILE A 807 22.91 -17.19 -40.77
C ILE A 807 24.40 -17.44 -41.03
N THR A 808 25.21 -17.57 -39.98
CA THR A 808 26.67 -17.59 -40.09
C THR A 808 27.26 -18.97 -40.29
N LEU A 809 26.61 -20.03 -39.82
CA LEU A 809 27.16 -21.39 -39.84
C LEU A 809 26.30 -22.40 -40.62
N LEU A 810 24.97 -22.21 -40.66
CA LEU A 810 24.05 -23.25 -41.15
C LEU A 810 23.33 -22.90 -42.47
N GLY A 811 23.93 -22.02 -43.27
CA GLY A 811 23.51 -21.74 -44.64
C GLY A 811 22.34 -20.76 -44.78
N GLY A 812 21.95 -20.05 -43.71
CA GLY A 812 20.87 -19.07 -43.75
C GLY A 812 21.15 -17.86 -44.65
N ALA A 813 22.40 -17.38 -44.69
CA ALA A 813 22.80 -16.23 -45.52
C ALA A 813 22.56 -16.45 -47.02
N GLU A 814 22.80 -17.67 -47.53
CA GLU A 814 22.54 -18.00 -48.94
C GLU A 814 21.04 -18.03 -49.22
N LYS A 815 20.23 -18.60 -48.31
CA LYS A 815 18.79 -18.74 -48.50
C LYS A 815 18.05 -17.39 -48.50
N LEU A 816 18.54 -16.39 -47.77
CA LEU A 816 17.95 -15.05 -47.73
C LEU A 816 18.42 -14.12 -48.86
N ASN A 817 19.42 -14.53 -49.65
CA ASN A 817 19.99 -13.76 -50.75
C ASN A 817 19.71 -14.39 -52.13
N GLN A 818 18.82 -15.38 -52.20
CA GLN A 818 18.41 -15.97 -53.48
C GLN A 818 17.61 -14.94 -54.28
N LYS A 819 18.11 -14.55 -55.46
CA LYS A 819 17.32 -13.74 -56.39
C LYS A 819 16.12 -14.58 -56.86
N PRO A 820 14.89 -14.03 -56.88
CA PRO A 820 13.75 -14.75 -57.44
C PRO A 820 14.06 -15.12 -58.89
N GLN A 821 13.99 -16.42 -59.22
CA GLN A 821 14.11 -16.88 -60.60
C GLN A 821 13.00 -16.22 -61.42
N LYS A 822 13.37 -15.40 -62.41
CA LYS A 822 12.42 -15.00 -63.46
C LYS A 822 11.94 -16.28 -64.14
N PRO A 823 10.63 -16.45 -64.39
CA PRO A 823 10.17 -17.58 -65.18
C PRO A 823 10.85 -17.52 -66.55
N GLN A 824 11.54 -18.60 -66.92
CA GLN A 824 12.00 -18.77 -68.29
C GLN A 824 10.74 -18.86 -69.15
N LEU A 825 10.47 -17.80 -69.91
CA LEU A 825 9.64 -17.89 -71.10
C LEU A 825 10.33 -18.89 -72.03
N SER A 826 9.79 -20.10 -72.10
CA SER A 826 10.01 -21.00 -73.21
C SER A 826 9.49 -20.30 -74.47
N ALA A 827 10.40 -19.73 -75.25
CA ALA A 827 10.16 -19.48 -76.67
C ALA A 827 10.10 -20.83 -77.40
N MET A 828 9.29 -20.87 -78.46
CA MET A 828 9.05 -21.99 -79.37
C MET A 828 10.26 -22.89 -79.64
#